data_AF-A0A9P8SHF7-F1
#
_entry.id   AF-A0A9P8SHF7-F1
#
_cell.length_a   1.000
_cell.length_b   1.000
_cell.length_c   1.000
_cell.angle_alpha   90.00
_cell.angle_beta   90.00
_cell.angle_gamma   90.00
#
_symmetry.space_group_name_H-M   'P 1'
#
loop_
_entity.id
_entity.type
_entity.pdbx_description
1 polymer ?
#
loop_
_entity_poly.entity_id
_entity_poly.type
_entity_poly.pdbx_seq_one_letter_code
_entity_poly.pdbx_strand_id
1 'polypeptide(L)'
;MEPSGSVRALDDWPVRDAARVCRTSLLWLQSNVSGLGGIGPQFRAVRDCVQRFDLWAGYMGVFADGDTSLESRLRFHPEIRQPILNMLALLERNLDHDFWLDGNALRPHSPGLGQARRQRLDETAAQDAPVDTSRPSTSLAVVAALDAIQAALDRLERLAVLVRNLPSSCLAPSMVSPASLADPVEVRVFQHMASVLVTDRFPGIGGRLAAQLISSIVFRRLRLLQHAKQKNLKSRLVAPAQRGVDTTFPIQVPVLQEPEAPQTRIPPRSEMDMFSLDFDKSSHQDFAHTDFSDTSTASSSSQCYPYPPLPQPRTKSGEHYMCDWCVADNKASDLAVPGWWRAYLQKNLQPYVCISEDCSEPAVFFESYSKWRQHMESVHTTDWARIVHCPHVWYCDDGPHDYIEFRDKHDLKQHLNQHHAKDLNLKHFQRKITQTTAENPNVIVSVDLGTTCTGVAWRTPRTPVQVINDWPGSGDRGERKVPSSLIYNADGSLSSWGFLCADDDNWDAGRTRRDLFKLFLDNDAVAVAQEQGLVNAPSSAADAKRCTTDYLRKVYAHVKETIERHMGLRRQMGSSWADLVVLFLFSVPTTWTRMKTIIMFKDVIRAAGFGTEGLRHEAQVDLTKAEAAAVTTLKTSVVRFTAGSLFLTVDAGGGTTDLALMRITSTDAAVPQMEQVAAVRGVGIGSTLIDRAFIRLVARRLAAWPEIERQLLADVAVRMARSHHFLNLKHKFGEILYMQSVWKIPMDGVSHAFNHDGLGIENGCFLVTKEQMQSLFDTQIEGLKKEIKAQLDWLSENGHPDLVEFVVLSGGLGSSCYVRDRIQQHLMSFPYPNAPRAVVILCQDPQLVVVRGLLLNQQQRTETGYLSVLATRVARASYGIVVKQPYRPSNHFDEEIVKDPFDSKKRWAINQIQWLIHKGDNINPNSPLVKTFKVYLAEQDITRSWDADVVISQNEISFLPHSLKQAGVTKLCQIKSNLEGVQQHQLILRKKRGTCFRRGYRFYICEFDVRVIVGPADLRFELWFDGQKFSGNNRPISVSWNEAGLEVGAD
;
A
#
# COMPACT_ATOMS: atom_id res chain seq x y z
N MET A 1 10.40 53.58 -44.08
CA MET A 1 11.16 52.99 -42.96
C MET A 1 10.35 51.84 -42.43
N GLU A 2 10.65 50.63 -42.90
CA GLU A 2 10.05 49.38 -42.40
C GLU A 2 10.64 49.02 -41.03
N PRO A 3 9.86 48.45 -40.09
CA PRO A 3 10.42 47.80 -38.93
C PRO A 3 10.70 46.32 -39.26
N SER A 4 11.98 45.97 -39.32
CA SER A 4 12.44 44.58 -39.40
C SER A 4 12.29 43.88 -38.05
N GLY A 5 11.47 42.83 -37.98
CA GLY A 5 11.33 41.98 -36.80
C GLY A 5 10.90 40.57 -37.18
N SER A 6 11.86 39.69 -37.50
CA SER A 6 11.57 38.27 -37.71
C SER A 6 11.25 37.60 -36.36
N VAL A 7 10.05 37.03 -36.21
CA VAL A 7 9.66 36.26 -35.02
C VAL A 7 10.41 34.91 -35.03
N ARG A 8 11.22 34.65 -34.00
CA ARG A 8 11.97 33.39 -33.84
C ARG A 8 11.04 32.25 -33.38
N ALA A 9 11.23 31.04 -33.91
CA ALA A 9 10.52 29.84 -33.45
C ALA A 9 10.97 29.45 -32.02
N LEU A 10 10.09 28.81 -31.24
CA LEU A 10 10.36 28.44 -29.84
C LEU A 10 11.62 27.56 -29.68
N ASP A 11 11.90 26.74 -30.69
CA ASP A 11 13.05 25.83 -30.74
C ASP A 11 14.39 26.58 -30.90
N ASP A 12 14.35 27.83 -31.37
CA ASP A 12 15.50 28.72 -31.51
C ASP A 12 15.66 29.70 -30.34
N TRP A 13 14.80 29.61 -29.32
CA TRP A 13 14.85 30.52 -28.17
C TRP A 13 15.97 30.11 -27.19
N PRO A 14 16.83 31.05 -26.73
CA PRO A 14 17.81 30.73 -25.69
C PRO A 14 17.10 30.42 -24.36
N VAL A 15 17.45 29.30 -23.73
CA VAL A 15 16.95 28.86 -22.41
C VAL A 15 17.16 29.96 -21.36
N ARG A 16 18.29 30.66 -21.45
CA ARG A 16 18.59 31.81 -20.59
C ARG A 16 17.54 32.93 -20.73
N ASP A 17 17.14 33.25 -21.95
CA ASP A 17 16.18 34.33 -22.20
C ASP A 17 14.77 33.88 -21.80
N ALA A 18 14.40 32.63 -22.06
CA ALA A 18 13.14 32.05 -21.60
C ALA A 18 13.01 32.06 -20.06
N ALA A 19 14.09 31.68 -19.37
CA ALA A 19 14.16 31.70 -17.92
C ALA A 19 14.14 33.14 -17.37
N ARG A 20 14.75 34.11 -18.07
CA ARG A 20 14.72 35.53 -17.67
C ARG A 20 13.29 36.08 -17.72
N VAL A 21 12.51 35.70 -18.72
CA VAL A 21 11.10 36.11 -18.82
C VAL A 21 10.30 35.52 -17.66
N CYS A 22 10.42 34.22 -17.39
CA CYS A 22 9.73 33.57 -16.25
C CYS A 22 10.11 34.21 -14.91
N ARG A 23 11.40 34.49 -14.69
CA ARG A 23 11.91 35.13 -13.48
C ARG A 23 11.34 36.54 -13.28
N THR A 24 11.29 37.32 -14.36
CA THR A 24 10.75 38.68 -14.33
C THR A 24 9.26 38.67 -14.00
N SER A 25 8.49 37.75 -14.59
CA SER A 25 7.06 37.58 -14.31
C SER A 25 6.79 37.10 -12.88
N LEU A 26 7.62 36.19 -12.33
CA LEU A 26 7.54 35.75 -10.93
C LEU A 26 7.82 36.87 -9.94
N LEU A 27 8.86 37.69 -10.18
CA LEU A 27 9.21 38.83 -9.32
C LEU A 27 8.17 39.96 -9.40
N TRP A 28 7.61 40.20 -10.58
CA TRP A 28 6.49 41.13 -10.75
C TRP A 28 5.26 40.66 -9.98
N LEU A 29 4.92 39.37 -10.07
CA LEU A 29 3.81 38.76 -9.33
C LEU A 29 4.02 38.87 -7.81
N GLN A 30 5.23 38.60 -7.33
CA GLN A 30 5.59 38.75 -5.92
C GLN A 30 5.42 40.19 -5.43
N SER A 31 5.79 41.17 -6.26
CA SER A 31 5.69 42.60 -5.93
C SER A 31 4.24 43.08 -5.89
N ASN A 32 3.39 42.62 -6.80
CA ASN A 32 1.96 42.98 -6.82
C ASN A 32 1.15 42.33 -5.70
N VAL A 33 1.44 41.07 -5.37
CA VAL A 33 0.81 40.39 -4.22
C VAL A 33 1.26 41.02 -2.88
N SER A 34 2.38 41.74 -2.85
CA SER A 34 2.79 42.56 -1.70
C SER A 34 2.01 43.87 -1.57
N GLY A 35 1.63 44.50 -2.69
CA GLY A 35 0.94 45.79 -2.75
C GLY A 35 -0.53 45.76 -2.33
N LEU A 36 -1.16 44.58 -2.30
CA LEU A 36 -2.57 44.37 -1.94
C LEU A 36 -2.82 44.11 -0.43
N GLY A 37 -1.84 44.36 0.43
CA GLY A 37 -1.94 44.13 1.88
C GLY A 37 -1.30 42.80 2.30
N GLY A 38 -0.01 42.87 2.64
CA GLY A 38 0.85 41.71 2.87
C GLY A 38 0.51 40.81 4.08
N ILE A 39 1.05 39.58 4.00
CA ILE A 39 1.04 38.46 4.98
C ILE A 39 -0.07 37.40 4.79
N GLY A 40 -0.65 37.28 3.58
CA GLY A 40 -1.51 36.15 3.20
C GLY A 40 -0.74 34.85 2.83
N PRO A 41 -1.40 33.66 2.86
CA PRO A 41 -0.82 32.38 2.41
C PRO A 41 -0.29 32.42 0.97
N GLN A 42 -0.96 33.18 0.09
CA GLN A 42 -0.61 33.33 -1.32
C GLN A 42 0.72 34.08 -1.52
N PHE A 43 1.00 35.11 -0.72
CA PHE A 43 2.28 35.82 -0.76
C PHE A 43 3.45 34.90 -0.38
N ARG A 44 3.26 34.06 0.65
CA ARG A 44 4.26 33.05 1.05
C ARG A 44 4.48 32.02 -0.05
N ALA A 45 3.42 31.56 -0.70
CA ALA A 45 3.50 30.62 -1.82
C ALA A 45 4.23 31.21 -3.04
N VAL A 46 3.93 32.45 -3.44
CA VAL A 46 4.65 33.13 -4.54
C VAL A 46 6.12 33.35 -4.20
N ARG A 47 6.42 33.77 -2.96
CA ARG A 47 7.80 33.94 -2.48
C ARG A 47 8.58 32.62 -2.52
N ASP A 48 7.94 31.53 -2.12
CA ASP A 48 8.53 30.19 -2.20
C ASP A 48 8.80 29.79 -3.66
N CYS A 49 7.86 30.02 -4.58
CA CYS A 49 8.06 29.78 -6.02
C CYS A 49 9.24 30.59 -6.60
N VAL A 50 9.40 31.86 -6.20
CA VAL A 50 10.54 32.70 -6.61
C VAL A 50 11.85 32.12 -6.10
N GLN A 51 11.92 31.76 -4.81
CA GLN A 51 13.11 31.20 -4.20
C GLN A 51 13.52 29.87 -4.84
N ARG A 52 12.54 28.99 -5.10
CA ARG A 52 12.75 27.70 -5.75
C ARG A 52 13.21 27.83 -7.20
N PHE A 53 12.60 28.75 -7.96
CA PHE A 53 13.04 29.04 -9.33
C PHE A 53 14.48 29.59 -9.36
N ASP A 54 14.83 30.50 -8.44
CA ASP A 54 16.17 31.07 -8.36
C ASP A 54 17.21 30.03 -7.92
N LEU A 55 16.86 29.15 -6.97
CA LEU A 55 17.69 28.02 -6.58
C LEU A 55 17.91 27.07 -7.75
N TRP A 56 16.86 26.72 -8.51
CA TRP A 56 16.97 25.90 -9.71
C TRP A 56 17.84 26.57 -10.78
N ALA A 57 17.61 27.85 -11.07
CA ALA A 57 18.33 28.58 -12.11
C ALA A 57 19.81 28.78 -11.75
N GLY A 58 20.10 29.06 -10.48
CA GLY A 58 21.45 29.13 -9.92
C GLY A 58 22.13 27.76 -9.91
N TYR A 59 21.42 26.73 -9.45
CA TYR A 59 21.90 25.35 -9.47
C TYR A 59 22.27 24.96 -10.90
N MET A 60 21.40 25.18 -11.88
CA MET A 60 21.62 24.78 -13.28
C MET A 60 22.56 25.68 -14.07
N GLY A 61 22.99 26.83 -13.52
CA GLY A 61 23.83 27.78 -14.23
C GLY A 61 23.12 28.44 -15.41
N VAL A 62 21.80 28.64 -15.32
CA VAL A 62 20.97 29.19 -16.42
C VAL A 62 21.44 30.60 -16.80
N PHE A 63 21.79 31.41 -15.81
CA PHE A 63 22.27 32.78 -15.98
C PHE A 63 23.80 32.91 -15.91
N ALA A 64 24.55 31.82 -15.76
CA ALA A 64 26.01 31.82 -15.71
C ALA A 64 26.61 32.00 -17.10
N ASP A 65 27.73 32.71 -17.28
CA ASP A 65 28.32 33.06 -18.59
C ASP A 65 29.28 32.01 -19.17
N GLY A 66 29.45 32.04 -20.50
CA GLY A 66 30.35 31.15 -21.24
C GLY A 66 29.95 29.67 -21.18
N ASP A 67 30.96 28.79 -21.10
CA ASP A 67 30.80 27.31 -21.08
C ASP A 67 30.15 26.76 -19.80
N THR A 68 29.99 27.60 -18.78
CA THR A 68 29.26 27.25 -17.55
C THR A 68 27.76 27.47 -17.68
N SER A 69 27.32 28.15 -18.74
CA SER A 69 25.90 28.40 -19.01
C SER A 69 25.15 27.11 -19.34
N LEU A 70 23.90 26.98 -18.86
CA LEU A 70 23.04 25.87 -19.25
C LEU A 70 22.84 25.81 -20.77
N GLU A 71 22.77 26.97 -21.42
CA GLU A 71 22.64 27.09 -22.87
C GLU A 71 23.83 26.46 -23.61
N SER A 72 25.06 26.78 -23.20
CA SER A 72 26.27 26.19 -23.81
C SER A 72 26.32 24.67 -23.60
N ARG A 73 25.93 24.21 -22.40
CA ARG A 73 25.89 22.78 -22.06
C ARG A 73 24.82 21.98 -22.82
N LEU A 74 23.75 22.61 -23.26
CA LEU A 74 22.65 21.96 -23.99
C LEU A 74 22.67 22.21 -25.50
N ARG A 75 23.69 22.90 -26.02
CA ARG A 75 23.81 23.32 -27.43
C ARG A 75 23.73 22.16 -28.43
N PHE A 76 24.15 20.95 -28.03
CA PHE A 76 24.14 19.75 -28.87
C PHE A 76 23.10 18.70 -28.44
N HIS A 77 22.18 19.05 -27.52
CA HIS A 77 21.21 18.12 -26.89
C HIS A 77 19.76 18.65 -26.99
N PRO A 78 19.21 18.78 -28.22
CA PRO A 78 17.86 19.30 -28.44
C PRO A 78 16.78 18.50 -27.68
N GLU A 79 16.98 17.20 -27.48
CA GLU A 79 16.08 16.29 -26.75
C GLU A 79 15.95 16.59 -25.25
N ILE A 80 16.95 17.25 -24.65
CA ILE A 80 16.92 17.71 -23.25
C ILE A 80 16.57 19.19 -23.17
N ARG A 81 17.06 19.98 -24.13
CA ARG A 81 16.77 21.40 -24.26
C ARG A 81 15.27 21.66 -24.47
N GLN A 82 14.61 20.85 -25.30
CA GLN A 82 13.21 21.06 -25.66
C GLN A 82 12.25 20.84 -24.48
N PRO A 83 12.37 19.78 -23.65
CA PRO A 83 11.59 19.67 -22.43
C PRO A 83 11.77 20.85 -21.47
N ILE A 84 13.00 21.39 -21.32
CA ILE A 84 13.25 22.55 -20.46
C ILE A 84 12.57 23.80 -21.02
N LEU A 85 12.68 24.07 -22.32
CA LEU A 85 12.00 25.17 -22.97
C LEU A 85 10.48 25.04 -22.91
N ASN A 86 9.93 23.84 -23.10
CA ASN A 86 8.50 23.57 -22.99
C ASN A 86 7.99 23.82 -21.56
N MET A 87 8.77 23.43 -20.55
CA MET A 87 8.42 23.66 -19.15
C MET A 87 8.52 25.14 -18.76
N LEU A 88 9.52 25.88 -19.27
CA LEU A 88 9.62 27.33 -19.09
C LEU A 88 8.48 28.07 -19.81
N ALA A 89 8.10 27.66 -21.01
CA ALA A 89 6.95 28.23 -21.71
C ALA A 89 5.62 27.91 -20.99
N LEU A 90 5.48 26.73 -20.40
CA LEU A 90 4.31 26.38 -19.57
C LEU A 90 4.26 27.23 -18.30
N LEU A 91 5.41 27.42 -17.64
CA LEU A 91 5.55 28.29 -16.48
C LEU A 91 5.18 29.74 -16.83
N GLU A 92 5.71 30.27 -17.93
CA GLU A 92 5.37 31.61 -18.44
C GLU A 92 3.86 31.76 -18.67
N ARG A 93 3.21 30.78 -19.34
CA ARG A 93 1.76 30.83 -19.60
C ARG A 93 0.92 30.85 -18.33
N ASN A 94 1.34 30.13 -17.29
CA ASN A 94 0.67 30.14 -15.99
C ASN A 94 0.91 31.46 -15.23
N LEU A 95 2.03 32.15 -15.51
CA LEU A 95 2.35 33.47 -14.97
C LEU A 95 1.69 34.61 -15.75
N ASP A 96 1.31 34.40 -17.01
CA ASP A 96 0.79 35.40 -17.94
C ASP A 96 -0.75 35.49 -17.98
N HIS A 97 -1.43 34.87 -17.04
CA HIS A 97 -2.89 34.79 -17.07
C HIS A 97 -3.57 36.10 -16.61
N ASP A 98 -4.59 36.55 -17.36
CA ASP A 98 -5.26 37.86 -17.17
C ASP A 98 -5.87 38.10 -15.77
N PHE A 99 -6.13 37.05 -14.99
CA PHE A 99 -6.74 37.19 -13.66
C PHE A 99 -5.78 37.77 -12.60
N TRP A 100 -4.47 37.85 -12.87
CA TRP A 100 -3.50 38.51 -11.99
C TRP A 100 -3.61 40.05 -12.00
N LEU A 101 -4.41 40.62 -12.90
CA LEU A 101 -4.56 42.06 -13.14
C LEU A 101 -5.95 42.57 -12.76
N ASP A 102 -6.19 42.78 -11.47
CA ASP A 102 -7.24 43.71 -11.02
C ASP A 102 -6.57 44.97 -10.47
N GLY A 103 -6.35 45.96 -11.35
CA GLY A 103 -5.89 47.32 -10.99
C GLY A 103 -4.67 47.82 -11.76
N ASN A 104 -4.90 48.52 -12.89
CA ASN A 104 -4.07 49.55 -13.55
C ASN A 104 -2.52 49.44 -13.67
N ALA A 105 -1.87 48.31 -13.40
CA ALA A 105 -0.43 48.17 -13.60
C ALA A 105 -0.10 47.61 -14.99
N LEU A 106 0.39 48.48 -15.89
CA LEU A 106 0.99 48.07 -17.18
C LEU A 106 2.26 47.23 -16.93
N ARG A 107 2.32 46.01 -17.49
CA ARG A 107 3.55 45.21 -17.51
C ARG A 107 4.60 45.85 -18.44
N PRO A 108 5.90 45.74 -18.15
CA PRO A 108 6.94 46.02 -19.14
C PRO A 108 6.80 45.02 -20.30
N HIS A 109 6.52 45.48 -21.52
CA HIS A 109 6.48 44.62 -22.70
C HIS A 109 7.85 43.95 -22.91
N SER A 110 7.92 42.64 -22.66
CA SER A 110 9.00 41.77 -23.13
C SER A 110 8.39 40.80 -24.16
N PRO A 111 9.05 40.53 -25.30
CA PRO A 111 8.51 39.61 -26.31
C PRO A 111 8.48 38.19 -25.72
N GLY A 112 7.28 37.69 -25.40
CA GLY A 112 7.07 36.40 -24.71
C GLY A 112 7.07 35.18 -25.64
N LEU A 113 7.36 34.00 -25.08
CA LEU A 113 7.52 32.76 -25.86
C LEU A 113 6.19 32.27 -26.50
N GLY A 114 5.05 32.67 -25.93
CA GLY A 114 3.72 32.23 -26.37
C GLY A 114 3.24 32.77 -27.72
N GLN A 115 3.83 33.85 -28.26
CA GLN A 115 3.40 34.42 -29.55
C GLN A 115 3.84 33.57 -30.76
N ALA A 116 4.97 32.86 -30.68
CA ALA A 116 5.51 32.07 -31.79
C ALA A 116 4.65 30.84 -32.16
N ARG A 117 3.78 30.37 -31.25
CA ARG A 117 2.91 29.19 -31.47
C ARG A 117 1.49 29.55 -31.92
N ARG A 118 1.04 30.80 -31.74
CA ARG A 118 -0.34 31.21 -32.12
C ARG A 118 -0.57 31.31 -33.62
N GLN A 119 0.47 31.52 -34.44
CA GLN A 119 0.31 31.64 -35.90
C GLN A 119 0.27 30.31 -36.67
N ARG A 120 0.39 29.14 -36.02
CA ARG A 120 0.43 27.84 -36.72
C ARG A 120 -0.83 26.98 -36.57
N LEU A 121 -1.91 27.52 -35.98
CA LEU A 121 -3.18 26.79 -35.77
C LEU A 121 -4.44 27.54 -36.24
N ASP A 122 -4.32 28.70 -36.90
CA ASP A 122 -5.46 29.50 -37.38
C ASP A 122 -5.60 29.50 -38.92
N GLU A 123 -5.59 28.33 -39.57
CA GLU A 123 -6.02 28.22 -40.98
C GLU A 123 -7.08 27.15 -41.26
N THR A 124 -7.59 26.42 -40.27
CA THR A 124 -8.73 25.53 -40.52
C THR A 124 -9.72 25.55 -39.36
N ALA A 125 -10.74 26.40 -39.54
CA ALA A 125 -12.13 26.28 -39.06
C ALA A 125 -12.63 27.56 -38.39
N ALA A 126 -13.10 28.50 -39.21
CA ALA A 126 -14.12 29.44 -38.80
C ALA A 126 -15.49 28.76 -38.93
N GLN A 127 -16.28 28.74 -37.85
CA GLN A 127 -17.72 29.05 -37.84
C GLN A 127 -18.33 28.92 -36.42
N ASP A 128 -18.74 30.09 -35.90
CA ASP A 128 -19.87 30.42 -35.03
C ASP A 128 -20.29 29.51 -33.85
N ALA A 129 -20.22 30.05 -32.61
CA ALA A 129 -21.35 30.37 -31.71
C ALA A 129 -20.83 30.91 -30.32
N PRO A 130 -21.67 31.40 -29.38
CA PRO A 130 -21.59 32.73 -28.79
C PRO A 130 -20.84 32.83 -27.46
N VAL A 131 -20.39 34.04 -27.16
CA VAL A 131 -19.79 34.49 -25.90
C VAL A 131 -20.84 34.52 -24.78
N ASP A 132 -20.59 33.83 -23.66
CA ASP A 132 -21.25 34.14 -22.37
C ASP A 132 -20.24 34.14 -21.21
N THR A 133 -20.38 35.16 -20.38
CA THR A 133 -19.46 35.62 -19.34
C THR A 133 -19.91 35.13 -17.96
N SER A 134 -19.16 34.22 -17.34
CA SER A 134 -19.13 34.08 -15.88
C SER A 134 -17.69 33.86 -15.40
N ARG A 135 -17.05 34.94 -14.94
CA ARG A 135 -15.69 34.90 -14.39
C ARG A 135 -15.69 34.11 -13.07
N PRO A 136 -14.81 33.10 -12.90
CA PRO A 136 -14.63 32.44 -11.61
C PRO A 136 -14.14 33.46 -10.57
N SER A 137 -14.63 33.32 -9.33
CA SER A 137 -14.21 34.14 -8.19
C SER A 137 -12.68 34.17 -8.10
N THR A 138 -12.09 35.37 -8.17
CA THR A 138 -10.66 35.66 -8.35
C THR A 138 -9.75 34.88 -7.39
N SER A 139 -10.24 34.45 -6.21
CA SER A 139 -9.49 33.65 -5.23
C SER A 139 -9.23 32.18 -5.62
N LEU A 140 -10.09 31.52 -6.40
CA LEU A 140 -9.93 30.08 -6.72
C LEU A 140 -9.00 29.88 -7.93
N ALA A 141 -9.07 30.79 -8.91
CA ALA A 141 -8.17 30.81 -10.06
C ALA A 141 -6.71 31.07 -9.64
N VAL A 142 -6.50 31.95 -8.64
CA VAL A 142 -5.19 32.22 -8.04
C VAL A 142 -4.59 30.97 -7.39
N VAL A 143 -5.38 30.18 -6.66
CA VAL A 143 -4.90 28.94 -6.00
C VAL A 143 -4.53 27.88 -7.05
N ALA A 144 -5.40 27.64 -8.03
CA ALA A 144 -5.12 26.66 -9.08
C ALA A 144 -3.89 27.03 -9.94
N ALA A 145 -3.69 28.32 -10.21
CA ALA A 145 -2.51 28.79 -10.93
C ALA A 145 -1.23 28.67 -10.10
N LEU A 146 -1.29 28.92 -8.78
CA LEU A 146 -0.15 28.70 -7.88
C LEU A 146 0.24 27.22 -7.82
N ASP A 147 -0.71 26.31 -7.73
CA ASP A 147 -0.46 24.86 -7.76
C ASP A 147 0.17 24.43 -9.09
N ALA A 148 -0.30 25.00 -10.21
CA ALA A 148 0.26 24.73 -11.54
C ALA A 148 1.69 25.29 -11.70
N ILE A 149 2.00 26.44 -11.12
CA ILE A 149 3.35 27.03 -11.07
C ILE A 149 4.27 26.12 -10.24
N GLN A 150 3.83 25.66 -9.07
CA GLN A 150 4.62 24.76 -8.21
C GLN A 150 4.91 23.42 -8.89
N ALA A 151 3.91 22.81 -9.53
CA ALA A 151 4.10 21.55 -10.27
C ALA A 151 5.06 21.70 -11.46
N ALA A 152 5.12 22.88 -12.10
CA ALA A 152 6.08 23.16 -13.16
C ALA A 152 7.51 23.28 -12.63
N LEU A 153 7.70 23.90 -11.45
CA LEU A 153 8.99 24.01 -10.78
C LEU A 153 9.51 22.64 -10.31
N ASP A 154 8.67 21.80 -9.70
CA ASP A 154 9.03 20.42 -9.30
C ASP A 154 9.59 19.61 -10.47
N ARG A 155 8.99 19.78 -11.66
CA ARG A 155 9.43 19.09 -12.89
C ARG A 155 10.73 19.65 -13.43
N LEU A 156 10.94 20.97 -13.37
CA LEU A 156 12.22 21.61 -13.73
C LEU A 156 13.37 21.16 -12.79
N GLU A 157 13.11 21.03 -11.49
CA GLU A 157 14.08 20.53 -10.50
C GLU A 157 14.45 19.06 -10.75
N ARG A 158 13.48 18.20 -11.09
CA ARG A 158 13.76 16.81 -11.48
C ARG A 158 14.58 16.71 -12.77
N LEU A 159 14.25 17.53 -13.77
CA LEU A 159 15.04 17.63 -15.00
C LEU A 159 16.46 18.14 -14.71
N ALA A 160 16.64 19.05 -13.75
CA ALA A 160 17.96 19.55 -13.35
C ALA A 160 18.87 18.45 -12.80
N VAL A 161 18.33 17.55 -11.97
CA VAL A 161 19.07 16.39 -11.46
C VAL A 161 19.49 15.46 -12.60
N LEU A 162 18.59 15.21 -13.57
CA LEU A 162 18.88 14.37 -14.75
C LEU A 162 19.97 14.97 -15.66
N VAL A 163 19.93 16.28 -15.89
CA VAL A 163 20.90 16.97 -16.77
C VAL A 163 22.28 17.09 -16.13
N ARG A 164 22.37 17.21 -14.81
CA ARG A 164 23.65 17.36 -14.11
C ARG A 164 24.35 16.02 -13.83
N ASN A 165 23.60 14.92 -13.80
CA ASN A 165 24.14 13.56 -13.58
C ASN A 165 24.60 12.87 -14.87
N LEU A 166 24.52 13.53 -16.03
CA LEU A 166 25.09 13.06 -17.29
C LEU A 166 26.53 13.57 -17.44
N PRO A 167 27.55 12.68 -17.56
CA PRO A 167 28.87 13.10 -17.99
C PRO A 167 28.80 13.57 -19.45
N SER A 168 29.38 14.72 -19.78
CA SER A 168 29.43 15.30 -21.13
C SER A 168 30.07 14.40 -22.22
N SER A 169 30.46 13.16 -21.91
CA SER A 169 31.11 12.22 -22.82
C SER A 169 30.26 11.00 -23.21
N CYS A 170 29.00 10.91 -22.81
CA CYS A 170 28.19 9.71 -23.04
C CYS A 170 26.90 10.00 -23.81
N LEU A 171 27.04 10.41 -25.07
CA LEU A 171 25.93 10.42 -26.02
C LEU A 171 26.33 9.70 -27.29
N ALA A 172 25.85 8.46 -27.41
CA ALA A 172 25.71 7.76 -28.67
C ALA A 172 24.35 7.02 -28.68
N PRO A 173 23.68 6.91 -29.84
CA PRO A 173 22.27 6.58 -29.93
C PRO A 173 22.01 5.08 -30.00
N SER A 174 21.12 4.52 -29.16
CA SER A 174 20.35 3.28 -29.43
C SER A 174 19.61 2.82 -28.17
N MET A 175 18.30 3.06 -28.09
CA MET A 175 17.38 2.36 -27.17
C MET A 175 16.46 1.45 -27.98
N VAL A 176 17.03 0.37 -28.53
CA VAL A 176 16.35 -0.90 -28.77
C VAL A 176 17.10 -1.94 -27.94
N SER A 177 16.41 -2.68 -27.08
CA SER A 177 17.05 -3.73 -26.26
C SER A 177 17.75 -4.75 -27.18
N PRO A 178 19.06 -5.01 -27.02
CA PRO A 178 19.80 -5.98 -27.83
C PRO A 178 19.20 -7.40 -27.82
N ALA A 179 18.38 -7.71 -26.82
CA ALA A 179 17.77 -9.02 -26.60
C ALA A 179 16.67 -9.39 -27.61
N SER A 180 16.06 -8.43 -28.31
CA SER A 180 14.96 -8.70 -29.23
C SER A 180 15.39 -9.26 -30.60
N LEU A 181 16.70 -9.44 -30.83
CA LEU A 181 17.28 -9.82 -32.12
C LEU A 181 18.28 -11.00 -32.03
N ALA A 182 18.41 -11.64 -30.87
CA ALA A 182 19.34 -12.76 -30.62
C ALA A 182 18.58 -14.08 -30.43
N ASP A 183 19.17 -15.20 -30.86
CA ASP A 183 18.58 -16.54 -30.70
C ASP A 183 18.43 -16.86 -29.19
N PRO A 184 17.20 -17.08 -28.68
CA PRO A 184 16.96 -17.38 -27.27
C PRO A 184 17.71 -18.62 -26.76
N VAL A 185 18.04 -19.57 -27.63
CA VAL A 185 18.79 -20.78 -27.26
C VAL A 185 20.25 -20.44 -26.96
N GLU A 186 20.92 -19.65 -27.81
CA GLU A 186 22.31 -19.24 -27.59
C GLU A 186 22.47 -18.35 -26.35
N VAL A 187 21.49 -17.49 -26.07
CA VAL A 187 21.49 -16.64 -24.87
C VAL A 187 21.42 -17.50 -23.61
N ARG A 188 20.55 -18.52 -23.59
CA ARG A 188 20.42 -19.44 -22.45
C ARG A 188 21.68 -20.28 -22.22
N VAL A 189 22.29 -20.80 -23.29
CA VAL A 189 23.55 -21.56 -23.20
C VAL A 189 24.66 -20.68 -22.61
N PHE A 190 24.82 -19.45 -23.11
CA PHE A 190 25.84 -18.54 -22.60
C PHE A 190 25.56 -18.07 -21.16
N GLN A 191 24.29 -17.84 -20.81
CA GLN A 191 23.90 -17.52 -19.44
C GLN A 191 24.24 -18.66 -18.47
N HIS A 192 24.05 -19.92 -18.89
CA HIS A 192 24.45 -21.08 -18.10
C HIS A 192 25.97 -21.14 -17.91
N MET A 193 26.76 -20.90 -18.96
CA MET A 193 28.22 -20.82 -18.86
C MET A 193 28.67 -19.69 -17.93
N ALA A 194 28.06 -18.50 -18.04
CA ALA A 194 28.33 -17.37 -17.17
C ALA A 194 27.98 -17.68 -15.71
N SER A 195 26.89 -18.42 -15.48
CA SER A 195 26.52 -18.90 -14.15
C SER A 195 27.61 -19.79 -13.56
N VAL A 196 28.04 -20.82 -14.28
CA VAL A 196 29.10 -21.74 -13.84
C VAL A 196 30.39 -20.97 -13.52
N LEU A 197 30.80 -20.06 -14.41
CA LEU A 197 32.00 -19.23 -14.22
C LEU A 197 31.94 -18.33 -12.99
N VAL A 198 30.80 -17.67 -12.74
CA VAL A 198 30.64 -16.76 -11.58
C VAL A 198 30.63 -17.55 -10.29
N THR A 199 29.94 -18.69 -10.24
CA THR A 199 29.86 -19.52 -9.04
C THR A 199 31.16 -20.25 -8.72
N ASP A 200 31.93 -20.63 -9.73
CA ASP A 200 33.25 -21.26 -9.56
C ASP A 200 34.31 -20.25 -9.10
N ARG A 201 34.35 -19.06 -9.73
CA ARG A 201 35.32 -18.02 -9.35
C ARG A 201 35.06 -17.36 -8.00
N PHE A 202 33.81 -17.33 -7.55
CA PHE A 202 33.44 -16.72 -6.27
C PHE A 202 32.67 -17.73 -5.40
N PRO A 203 33.36 -18.70 -4.78
CA PRO A 203 32.73 -19.67 -3.89
C PRO A 203 32.04 -18.96 -2.72
N GLY A 204 30.74 -19.20 -2.53
CA GLY A 204 29.94 -18.57 -1.47
C GLY A 204 29.29 -17.22 -1.84
N ILE A 205 29.32 -16.81 -3.11
CA ILE A 205 28.61 -15.61 -3.58
C ILE A 205 27.10 -15.68 -3.31
N GLY A 206 26.53 -14.58 -2.80
CA GLY A 206 25.09 -14.49 -2.54
C GLY A 206 24.26 -14.59 -3.83
N GLY A 207 23.18 -15.37 -3.82
CA GLY A 207 22.42 -15.70 -5.05
C GLY A 207 21.90 -14.49 -5.84
N ARG A 208 21.59 -13.38 -5.16
CA ARG A 208 21.15 -12.12 -5.80
C ARG A 208 22.30 -11.41 -6.52
N LEU A 209 23.47 -11.30 -5.88
CA LEU A 209 24.67 -10.73 -6.49
C LEU A 209 25.16 -11.59 -7.66
N ALA A 210 25.11 -12.92 -7.52
CA ALA A 210 25.43 -13.84 -8.60
C ALA A 210 24.54 -13.60 -9.82
N ALA A 211 23.21 -13.52 -9.63
CA ALA A 211 22.27 -13.26 -10.71
C ALA A 211 22.52 -11.91 -11.42
N GLN A 212 22.84 -10.86 -10.67
CA GLN A 212 23.15 -9.53 -11.23
C GLN A 212 24.44 -9.54 -12.06
N LEU A 213 25.50 -10.20 -11.58
CA LEU A 213 26.75 -10.34 -12.32
C LEU A 213 26.56 -11.16 -13.60
N ILE A 214 25.83 -12.27 -13.54
CA ILE A 214 25.51 -13.11 -14.70
C ILE A 214 24.75 -12.28 -15.74
N SER A 215 23.72 -11.56 -15.33
CA SER A 215 22.90 -10.72 -16.21
C SER A 215 23.73 -9.61 -16.87
N SER A 216 24.64 -9.00 -16.12
CA SER A 216 25.56 -7.97 -16.62
C SER A 216 26.54 -8.51 -17.66
N ILE A 217 27.08 -9.72 -17.46
CA ILE A 217 27.97 -10.41 -18.41
C ILE A 217 27.22 -10.73 -19.72
N VAL A 218 26.00 -11.26 -19.60
CA VAL A 218 25.15 -11.59 -20.75
C VAL A 218 24.79 -10.32 -21.54
N PHE A 219 24.37 -9.26 -20.87
CA PHE A 219 24.02 -7.99 -21.49
C PHE A 219 25.20 -7.37 -22.25
N ARG A 220 26.39 -7.36 -21.63
CA ARG A 220 27.62 -6.84 -22.26
C ARG A 220 27.97 -7.61 -23.54
N ARG A 221 27.83 -8.95 -23.54
CA ARG A 221 28.04 -9.78 -24.75
C ARG A 221 27.05 -9.42 -25.85
N LEU A 222 25.76 -9.31 -25.52
CA LEU A 222 24.73 -8.99 -26.51
C LEU A 222 24.95 -7.62 -27.15
N ARG A 223 25.36 -6.62 -26.36
CA ARG A 223 25.73 -5.28 -26.86
C ARG A 223 26.87 -5.34 -27.88
N LEU A 224 27.92 -6.11 -27.59
CA LEU A 224 29.07 -6.27 -28.49
C LEU A 224 28.67 -6.98 -29.80
N LEU A 225 27.87 -8.05 -29.71
CA LEU A 225 27.39 -8.77 -30.90
C LEU A 225 26.48 -7.92 -31.78
N GLN A 226 25.62 -7.08 -31.19
CA GLN A 226 24.76 -6.17 -31.95
C GLN A 226 25.58 -5.11 -32.69
N HIS A 227 26.59 -4.54 -32.04
CA HIS A 227 27.51 -3.58 -32.67
C HIS A 227 28.25 -4.21 -33.86
N ALA A 228 28.68 -5.47 -33.72
CA ALA A 228 29.31 -6.22 -34.81
C ALA A 228 28.34 -6.47 -35.99
N LYS A 229 27.09 -6.88 -35.71
CA LYS A 229 26.05 -7.11 -36.73
C LYS A 229 25.68 -5.83 -37.50
N GLN A 230 25.48 -4.71 -36.81
CA GLN A 230 25.11 -3.43 -37.45
C GLN A 230 26.19 -2.90 -38.42
N LYS A 231 27.47 -3.09 -38.09
CA LYS A 231 28.57 -2.65 -38.96
C LYS A 231 28.79 -3.58 -40.15
N ASN A 232 28.60 -4.89 -39.98
CA ASN A 232 28.60 -5.85 -41.09
C ASN A 232 27.45 -5.60 -42.09
N LEU A 233 26.32 -5.06 -41.64
CA LEU A 233 25.23 -4.63 -42.52
C LEU A 233 25.61 -3.37 -43.32
N LYS A 234 26.27 -2.41 -42.68
CA LYS A 234 26.74 -1.17 -43.33
C LYS A 234 27.88 -1.42 -44.32
N SER A 235 28.80 -2.35 -44.05
CA SER A 235 29.86 -2.71 -45.01
C SER A 235 29.34 -3.43 -46.26
N ARG A 236 28.23 -4.19 -46.16
CA ARG A 236 27.54 -4.79 -47.31
C ARG A 236 26.80 -3.78 -48.20
N LEU A 237 26.40 -2.63 -47.66
CA LEU A 237 25.71 -1.57 -48.39
C LEU A 237 26.65 -0.60 -49.14
N VAL A 238 27.98 -0.72 -48.95
CA VAL A 238 29.00 0.18 -49.54
C VAL A 238 29.86 -0.53 -50.61
N ALA A 239 29.45 -1.71 -51.10
CA ALA A 239 30.08 -2.32 -52.28
C ALA A 239 29.62 -1.60 -53.57
N PRO A 240 30.51 -1.05 -54.43
CA PRO A 240 30.10 -0.37 -55.65
C PRO A 240 29.61 -1.36 -56.71
N ALA A 241 28.45 -1.09 -57.28
CA ALA A 241 27.94 -1.74 -58.47
C ALA A 241 28.78 -1.34 -59.71
N GLN A 242 29.40 -2.31 -60.37
CA GLN A 242 29.72 -2.21 -61.80
C GLN A 242 28.68 -3.00 -62.60
N ARG A 243 28.01 -2.30 -63.52
CA ARG A 243 26.92 -2.77 -64.37
C ARG A 243 27.41 -3.52 -65.61
N GLY A 244 26.58 -4.46 -66.07
CA GLY A 244 26.42 -4.92 -67.46
C GLY A 244 25.24 -5.90 -67.47
N VAL A 245 24.00 -5.44 -67.65
CA VAL A 245 23.23 -5.46 -68.92
C VAL A 245 23.18 -6.86 -69.55
N ASP A 246 22.06 -7.58 -69.42
CA ASP A 246 21.21 -7.91 -70.59
C ASP A 246 19.91 -8.68 -70.25
N THR A 247 18.81 -8.11 -70.76
CA THR A 247 17.59 -8.66 -71.38
C THR A 247 16.78 -9.83 -70.79
N THR A 248 15.45 -9.58 -70.83
CA THR A 248 14.30 -10.46 -71.18
C THR A 248 13.64 -11.38 -70.12
N PHE A 249 12.39 -11.01 -69.80
CA PHE A 249 11.25 -11.89 -69.41
C PHE A 249 10.92 -12.91 -70.53
N PRO A 250 10.10 -13.99 -70.35
CA PRO A 250 9.03 -14.15 -69.35
C PRO A 250 8.79 -15.56 -68.72
N ILE A 251 8.08 -15.51 -67.58
CA ILE A 251 6.93 -16.33 -67.11
C ILE A 251 6.86 -17.82 -67.53
N GLN A 252 6.80 -18.72 -66.53
CA GLN A 252 5.79 -19.79 -66.46
C GLN A 252 5.60 -20.30 -65.01
N VAL A 253 4.34 -20.34 -64.57
CA VAL A 253 3.85 -21.03 -63.37
C VAL A 253 3.43 -22.45 -63.78
N PRO A 254 3.68 -23.47 -62.94
CA PRO A 254 2.56 -24.35 -62.60
C PRO A 254 2.49 -24.72 -61.11
N VAL A 255 1.25 -24.96 -60.67
CA VAL A 255 0.85 -25.47 -59.34
C VAL A 255 0.36 -26.92 -59.48
N LEU A 256 0.42 -27.66 -58.36
CA LEU A 256 -0.17 -28.99 -58.01
C LEU A 256 0.72 -30.20 -58.40
N GLN A 257 1.01 -31.19 -57.54
CA GLN A 257 0.19 -31.85 -56.50
C GLN A 257 1.08 -32.69 -55.51
N GLU A 258 0.53 -33.05 -54.34
CA GLU A 258 1.12 -33.83 -53.21
C GLU A 258 1.47 -35.30 -53.54
N PRO A 259 2.29 -36.00 -52.72
CA PRO A 259 1.68 -36.96 -51.78
C PRO A 259 2.42 -37.23 -50.43
N GLU A 260 1.60 -37.57 -49.43
CA GLU A 260 1.73 -38.59 -48.37
C GLU A 260 2.90 -38.66 -47.35
N ALA A 261 2.52 -38.97 -46.10
CA ALA A 261 3.37 -39.30 -44.96
C ALA A 261 3.73 -40.80 -44.91
N PRO A 262 4.85 -41.16 -44.25
CA PRO A 262 4.80 -42.34 -43.38
C PRO A 262 5.52 -42.20 -42.01
N GLN A 263 5.05 -43.08 -41.13
CA GLN A 263 5.22 -43.28 -39.70
C GLN A 263 6.63 -43.67 -39.18
N THR A 264 6.87 -43.29 -37.90
CA THR A 264 7.60 -43.97 -36.80
C THR A 264 8.85 -44.84 -37.05
N ARG A 265 9.97 -44.54 -36.34
CA ARG A 265 10.68 -45.39 -35.32
C ARG A 265 12.09 -44.86 -35.00
N ILE A 266 12.46 -44.87 -33.71
CA ILE A 266 13.80 -44.60 -33.13
C ILE A 266 14.68 -45.88 -33.27
N PRO A 267 15.99 -45.83 -33.62
CA PRO A 267 17.11 -46.04 -32.64
C PRO A 267 18.47 -45.41 -33.09
N PRO A 268 19.66 -45.74 -32.51
CA PRO A 268 20.26 -45.17 -31.30
C PRO A 268 21.65 -44.49 -31.54
N ARG A 269 22.23 -43.98 -30.44
CA ARG A 269 23.57 -43.34 -30.25
C ARG A 269 24.74 -43.95 -31.06
N SER A 270 25.58 -43.07 -31.61
CA SER A 270 27.04 -43.23 -31.77
C SER A 270 27.73 -41.85 -31.76
N GLU A 271 28.95 -41.81 -31.22
CA GLU A 271 29.82 -40.69 -30.87
C GLU A 271 30.53 -39.97 -32.03
N MET A 272 31.16 -38.83 -31.67
CA MET A 272 32.22 -37.99 -32.30
C MET A 272 31.74 -36.52 -32.47
N ASP A 273 32.48 -35.46 -32.13
CA ASP A 273 33.88 -35.33 -31.72
C ASP A 273 34.10 -34.04 -30.90
N MET A 274 35.10 -34.08 -30.04
CA MET A 274 35.46 -33.08 -29.03
C MET A 274 36.63 -32.21 -29.53
N PHE A 275 36.46 -30.89 -29.63
CA PHE A 275 37.58 -29.95 -29.81
C PHE A 275 38.04 -29.41 -28.44
N SER A 276 39.24 -29.82 -28.04
CA SER A 276 39.97 -29.40 -26.84
C SER A 276 40.52 -27.96 -26.99
N LEU A 277 40.49 -27.20 -25.90
CA LEU A 277 41.33 -26.01 -25.70
C LEU A 277 42.00 -26.15 -24.32
N ASP A 278 43.28 -26.49 -24.37
CA ASP A 278 44.17 -26.67 -23.22
C ASP A 278 44.44 -25.34 -22.50
N PHE A 279 44.39 -25.40 -21.16
CA PHE A 279 44.70 -24.30 -20.26
C PHE A 279 46.08 -24.55 -19.67
N ASP A 280 47.13 -24.04 -20.31
CA ASP A 280 48.50 -24.30 -19.85
C ASP A 280 48.94 -23.31 -18.76
N LYS A 281 49.59 -23.86 -17.74
CA LYS A 281 50.13 -23.16 -16.57
C LYS A 281 51.61 -22.84 -16.81
N SER A 282 52.01 -21.65 -16.33
CA SER A 282 53.38 -21.20 -16.03
C SER A 282 54.21 -20.55 -17.14
N SER A 283 54.52 -19.27 -16.94
CA SER A 283 55.87 -18.74 -17.13
C SER A 283 56.06 -17.52 -16.22
N HIS A 284 56.95 -17.67 -15.25
CA HIS A 284 57.59 -16.58 -14.53
C HIS A 284 58.66 -15.97 -15.43
N GLN A 285 58.56 -14.68 -15.75
CA GLN A 285 59.71 -13.87 -16.13
C GLN A 285 59.56 -12.48 -15.52
N ASP A 286 60.57 -12.13 -14.72
CA ASP A 286 60.76 -10.84 -14.08
C ASP A 286 60.88 -9.72 -15.12
N PHE A 287 60.04 -8.69 -14.99
CA PHE A 287 60.33 -7.36 -15.52
C PHE A 287 60.01 -6.31 -14.45
N ALA A 288 60.97 -5.42 -14.28
CA ALA A 288 61.17 -4.53 -13.15
C ALA A 288 60.09 -3.45 -12.97
N HIS A 289 60.01 -3.00 -11.72
CA HIS A 289 59.28 -1.86 -11.19
C HIS A 289 59.24 -0.63 -12.11
N THR A 290 58.06 0.01 -12.21
CA THR A 290 57.93 1.48 -12.16
C THR A 290 56.47 1.92 -11.91
N ASP A 291 56.31 2.60 -10.78
CA ASP A 291 55.31 3.56 -10.29
C ASP A 291 53.79 3.24 -10.28
N PHE A 292 53.37 2.80 -9.09
CA PHE A 292 52.01 2.94 -8.56
C PHE A 292 51.93 4.15 -7.61
N SER A 293 50.96 5.02 -7.83
CA SER A 293 50.30 5.89 -6.83
C SER A 293 48.84 6.04 -7.32
N ASP A 294 47.75 5.84 -6.56
CA ASP A 294 47.53 6.04 -5.13
C ASP A 294 46.53 5.01 -4.50
N THR A 295 46.95 4.47 -3.35
CA THR A 295 46.22 4.13 -2.10
C THR A 295 44.90 3.32 -2.09
N SER A 296 45.09 2.00 -1.91
CA SER A 296 44.53 1.04 -0.92
C SER A 296 43.25 1.31 -0.12
N THR A 297 42.24 0.43 -0.25
CA THR A 297 41.86 -0.56 0.80
C THR A 297 41.00 -1.70 0.20
N ALA A 298 41.66 -2.75 -0.30
CA ALA A 298 41.13 -4.13 -0.40
C ALA A 298 42.27 -5.01 -0.98
N SER A 299 42.54 -6.13 -0.32
CA SER A 299 43.62 -7.06 -0.63
C SER A 299 43.60 -7.48 -2.10
N SER A 300 44.56 -6.98 -2.88
CA SER A 300 44.71 -7.31 -4.29
C SER A 300 45.31 -8.71 -4.45
N SER A 301 44.47 -9.72 -4.61
CA SER A 301 44.87 -10.89 -5.40
C SER A 301 44.87 -10.45 -6.86
N SER A 302 45.99 -9.86 -7.30
CA SER A 302 46.21 -9.43 -8.69
C SER A 302 46.29 -10.65 -9.61
N GLN A 303 45.15 -11.23 -9.98
CA GLN A 303 45.08 -12.09 -11.17
C GLN A 303 45.17 -11.17 -12.39
N CYS A 304 46.35 -11.09 -12.98
CA CYS A 304 46.57 -10.38 -14.23
C CYS A 304 45.88 -11.18 -15.35
N TYR A 305 44.72 -10.70 -15.82
CA TYR A 305 44.09 -11.28 -17.00
C TYR A 305 44.85 -10.82 -18.24
N PRO A 306 45.36 -11.72 -19.08
CA PRO A 306 45.98 -11.33 -20.33
C PRO A 306 44.91 -10.64 -21.19
N TYR A 307 45.17 -9.38 -21.55
CA TYR A 307 44.36 -8.71 -22.57
C TYR A 307 44.54 -9.46 -23.89
N PRO A 308 43.52 -9.49 -24.77
CA PRO A 308 43.65 -10.05 -26.11
C PRO A 308 44.93 -9.51 -26.79
N PRO A 309 45.70 -10.36 -27.48
CA PRO A 309 46.93 -9.93 -28.13
C PRO A 309 46.64 -8.82 -29.15
N LEU A 310 47.64 -7.99 -29.43
CA LEU A 310 47.55 -6.91 -30.42
C LEU A 310 47.12 -7.52 -31.78
N PRO A 311 46.04 -6.99 -32.41
CA PRO A 311 45.59 -7.49 -33.69
C PRO A 311 46.62 -7.21 -34.79
N GLN A 312 46.80 -8.16 -35.72
CA GLN A 312 47.69 -7.99 -36.87
C GLN A 312 46.96 -7.28 -38.03
N PRO A 313 47.57 -6.29 -38.71
CA PRO A 313 46.96 -5.63 -39.85
C PRO A 313 46.66 -6.62 -40.99
N ARG A 314 45.44 -6.63 -41.53
CA ARG A 314 45.01 -7.57 -42.58
C ARG A 314 45.19 -7.06 -44.02
N THR A 315 45.56 -5.79 -44.24
CA THR A 315 45.65 -5.19 -45.59
C THR A 315 47.10 -5.13 -46.09
N LYS A 316 47.30 -5.28 -47.41
CA LYS A 316 48.63 -5.18 -48.06
C LYS A 316 49.28 -3.79 -47.94
N SER A 317 48.55 -2.75 -47.54
CA SER A 317 49.09 -1.39 -47.28
C SER A 317 49.35 -1.09 -45.80
N GLY A 318 48.89 -1.92 -44.84
CA GLY A 318 49.25 -1.82 -43.43
C GLY A 318 48.77 -0.57 -42.65
N GLU A 319 48.00 0.34 -43.25
CA GLU A 319 47.65 1.63 -42.61
C GLU A 319 46.49 1.56 -41.61
N HIS A 320 45.58 0.58 -41.75
CA HIS A 320 44.37 0.46 -40.91
C HIS A 320 44.13 -1.00 -40.53
N TYR A 321 43.54 -1.22 -39.34
CA TYR A 321 43.12 -2.52 -38.86
C TYR A 321 41.68 -2.47 -38.32
N MET A 322 40.94 -3.54 -38.57
CA MET A 322 39.59 -3.70 -38.03
C MET A 322 39.68 -4.45 -36.70
N CYS A 323 39.13 -3.88 -35.63
CA CYS A 323 39.08 -4.54 -34.32
C CYS A 323 38.04 -5.67 -34.34
N ASP A 324 38.45 -6.91 -34.06
CA ASP A 324 37.55 -8.07 -34.06
C ASP A 324 36.43 -8.02 -32.99
N TRP A 325 36.53 -7.13 -32.00
CA TRP A 325 35.61 -7.05 -30.86
C TRP A 325 34.50 -6.02 -31.02
N CYS A 326 34.83 -4.82 -31.51
CA CYS A 326 33.86 -3.75 -31.73
C CYS A 326 33.70 -3.37 -33.21
N VAL A 327 34.42 -4.08 -34.09
CA VAL A 327 34.37 -3.96 -35.56
C VAL A 327 34.60 -2.52 -36.01
N ALA A 328 35.40 -1.75 -35.26
CA ALA A 328 35.80 -0.40 -35.65
C ALA A 328 37.07 -0.48 -36.49
N ASP A 329 37.11 0.35 -37.54
CA ASP A 329 38.31 0.56 -38.33
C ASP A 329 39.19 1.59 -37.60
N ASN A 330 40.40 1.19 -37.27
CA ASN A 330 41.35 1.97 -36.46
C ASN A 330 42.67 2.10 -37.22
N LYS A 331 43.42 3.17 -36.96
CA LYS A 331 44.71 3.37 -37.60
C LYS A 331 45.72 2.39 -37.02
N ALA A 332 46.54 1.79 -37.88
CA ALA A 332 47.63 0.93 -37.43
C ALA A 332 48.68 1.70 -36.61
N SER A 333 48.81 3.02 -36.81
CA SER A 333 49.67 3.91 -36.02
C SER A 333 49.29 3.95 -34.53
N ASP A 334 48.02 3.72 -34.19
CA ASP A 334 47.54 3.78 -32.80
C ASP A 334 48.00 2.55 -31.99
N LEU A 335 48.24 1.41 -32.67
CA LEU A 335 48.79 0.19 -32.05
C LEU A 335 50.24 0.35 -31.59
N ALA A 336 50.97 1.34 -32.12
CA ALA A 336 52.35 1.65 -31.73
C ALA A 336 52.42 2.46 -30.43
N VAL A 337 51.31 3.04 -29.96
CA VAL A 337 51.26 3.83 -28.72
C VAL A 337 51.19 2.88 -27.51
N PRO A 338 52.18 2.91 -26.59
CA PRO A 338 52.19 2.04 -25.42
C PRO A 338 50.92 2.21 -24.58
N GLY A 339 50.26 1.09 -24.25
CA GLY A 339 49.04 1.08 -23.43
C GLY A 339 47.74 1.50 -24.15
N TRP A 340 47.82 2.00 -25.39
CA TRP A 340 46.64 2.44 -26.14
C TRP A 340 45.65 1.31 -26.37
N TRP A 341 46.12 0.11 -26.76
CA TRP A 341 45.26 -1.06 -26.96
C TRP A 341 44.47 -1.44 -25.70
N ARG A 342 45.10 -1.32 -24.53
CA ARG A 342 44.45 -1.59 -23.24
C ARG A 342 43.38 -0.54 -22.92
N ALA A 343 43.68 0.74 -23.11
CA ALA A 343 42.73 1.83 -22.89
C ALA A 343 41.54 1.75 -23.86
N TYR A 344 41.82 1.42 -25.12
CA TYR A 344 40.82 1.20 -26.16
C TYR A 344 39.87 0.05 -25.80
N LEU A 345 40.40 -1.09 -25.34
CA LEU A 345 39.58 -2.21 -24.89
C LEU A 345 38.75 -1.86 -23.65
N GLN A 346 39.30 -1.17 -22.66
CA GLN A 346 38.56 -0.76 -21.45
C GLN A 346 37.40 0.20 -21.77
N LYS A 347 37.62 1.14 -22.69
CA LYS A 347 36.59 2.08 -23.17
C LYS A 347 35.43 1.36 -23.85
N ASN A 348 35.71 0.34 -24.67
CA ASN A 348 34.68 -0.39 -25.41
C ASN A 348 33.99 -1.49 -24.57
N LEU A 349 34.76 -2.20 -23.73
CA LEU A 349 34.24 -3.29 -22.89
C LEU A 349 33.47 -2.76 -21.68
N GLN A 350 33.87 -1.61 -21.12
CA GLN A 350 33.36 -1.05 -19.87
C GLN A 350 33.28 -2.14 -18.76
N PRO A 351 34.44 -2.65 -18.31
CA PRO A 351 34.51 -3.87 -17.51
C PRO A 351 33.90 -3.74 -16.12
N TYR A 352 33.83 -2.54 -15.56
CA TYR A 352 33.25 -2.29 -14.24
C TYR A 352 31.73 -2.09 -14.38
N VAL A 353 30.95 -2.72 -13.50
CA VAL A 353 29.48 -2.64 -13.51
C VAL A 353 28.98 -2.25 -12.14
N CYS A 354 27.93 -1.42 -12.07
CA CYS A 354 27.27 -1.16 -10.80
C CYS A 354 26.68 -2.47 -10.24
N ILE A 355 27.02 -2.77 -8.99
CA ILE A 355 26.60 -3.99 -8.29
C ILE A 355 25.45 -3.77 -7.32
N SER A 356 24.89 -2.56 -7.25
CA SER A 356 23.70 -2.28 -6.42
C SER A 356 22.43 -2.77 -7.12
N GLU A 357 21.52 -3.41 -6.37
CA GLU A 357 20.19 -3.78 -6.87
C GLU A 357 19.27 -2.57 -7.15
N ASP A 358 19.60 -1.38 -6.62
CA ASP A 358 18.80 -0.16 -6.75
C ASP A 358 19.17 0.68 -8.00
N CYS A 359 20.18 0.25 -8.77
CA CYS A 359 20.61 0.93 -10.00
C CYS A 359 19.76 0.49 -11.21
N SER A 360 19.43 1.42 -12.11
CA SER A 360 18.45 1.24 -13.20
C SER A 360 18.75 0.07 -14.16
N GLU A 361 17.72 -0.49 -14.79
CA GLU A 361 17.86 -1.38 -15.96
C GLU A 361 17.85 -0.58 -17.29
N PRO A 362 18.78 -0.85 -18.22
CA PRO A 362 19.87 -1.83 -18.14
C PRO A 362 21.04 -1.36 -17.24
N ALA A 363 21.80 -2.32 -16.71
CA ALA A 363 22.90 -2.10 -15.77
C ALA A 363 23.89 -1.02 -16.25
N VAL A 364 24.42 -0.23 -15.31
CA VAL A 364 25.36 0.86 -15.59
C VAL A 364 26.79 0.34 -15.62
N PHE A 365 27.53 0.65 -16.69
CA PHE A 365 28.90 0.17 -16.93
C PHE A 365 29.91 1.32 -17.00
N PHE A 366 31.15 1.08 -16.58
CA PHE A 366 32.22 2.07 -16.50
C PHE A 366 33.52 1.56 -17.11
N GLU A 367 34.27 2.46 -17.74
CA GLU A 367 35.57 2.17 -18.37
C GLU A 367 36.74 2.10 -17.37
N SER A 368 36.61 2.71 -16.18
CA SER A 368 37.64 2.72 -15.15
C SER A 368 37.07 2.45 -13.74
N TYR A 369 37.93 1.89 -12.87
CA TYR A 369 37.60 1.65 -11.46
C TYR A 369 37.29 2.96 -10.73
N SER A 370 38.03 4.04 -11.01
CA SER A 370 37.80 5.36 -10.40
C SER A 370 36.41 5.91 -10.68
N LYS A 371 35.93 5.80 -11.94
CA LYS A 371 34.58 6.23 -12.31
C LYS A 371 33.50 5.36 -11.68
N TRP A 372 33.74 4.04 -11.61
CA TRP A 372 32.83 3.12 -10.92
C TRP A 372 32.75 3.42 -9.42
N ARG A 373 33.89 3.58 -8.74
CA ARG A 373 33.96 3.86 -7.31
C ARG A 373 33.29 5.19 -6.98
N GLN A 374 33.59 6.23 -7.75
CA GLN A 374 32.94 7.53 -7.62
C GLN A 374 31.41 7.39 -7.74
N HIS A 375 30.92 6.64 -8.73
CA HIS A 375 29.50 6.36 -8.86
C HIS A 375 28.93 5.62 -7.65
N MET A 376 29.61 4.57 -7.17
CA MET A 376 29.17 3.81 -6.00
C MET A 376 29.06 4.68 -4.74
N GLU A 377 30.03 5.57 -4.52
CA GLU A 377 30.07 6.47 -3.37
C GLU A 377 29.11 7.66 -3.50
N SER A 378 28.89 8.20 -4.71
CA SER A 378 28.09 9.40 -4.91
C SER A 378 26.61 9.15 -5.20
N VAL A 379 26.26 8.04 -5.85
CA VAL A 379 24.88 7.74 -6.28
C VAL A 379 24.16 6.83 -5.30
N HIS A 380 24.87 5.91 -4.64
CA HIS A 380 24.26 5.02 -3.66
C HIS A 380 24.46 5.58 -2.25
N THR A 381 25.55 5.25 -1.56
CA THR A 381 25.95 5.85 -0.26
C THR A 381 27.45 5.60 -0.06
N THR A 382 28.15 6.31 0.82
CA THR A 382 29.56 6.00 1.14
C THR A 382 29.74 4.62 1.77
N ASP A 383 28.70 4.09 2.44
CA ASP A 383 28.67 2.75 3.06
C ASP A 383 28.10 1.66 2.14
N TRP A 384 28.07 1.90 0.81
CA TRP A 384 27.47 0.99 -0.17
C TRP A 384 27.95 -0.46 -0.02
N ALA A 385 29.20 -0.69 0.36
CA ALA A 385 29.78 -2.02 0.52
C ALA A 385 29.11 -2.87 1.62
N ARG A 386 28.43 -2.24 2.59
CA ARG A 386 27.68 -2.93 3.67
C ARG A 386 26.20 -3.18 3.32
N ILE A 387 25.69 -2.47 2.32
CA ILE A 387 24.24 -2.38 2.05
C ILE A 387 23.88 -3.12 0.75
N VAL A 388 24.78 -3.11 -0.23
CA VAL A 388 24.58 -3.77 -1.53
C VAL A 388 24.44 -5.28 -1.37
N HIS A 389 23.34 -5.83 -1.86
CA HIS A 389 22.95 -7.25 -1.72
C HIS A 389 22.99 -7.80 -0.30
N CYS A 390 22.84 -6.95 0.73
CA CYS A 390 22.97 -7.35 2.12
C CYS A 390 21.96 -8.47 2.47
N PRO A 391 22.41 -9.69 2.81
CA PRO A 391 21.53 -10.68 3.42
C PRO A 391 21.16 -10.20 4.82
N HIS A 392 20.00 -10.62 5.34
CA HIS A 392 19.60 -10.32 6.71
C HIS A 392 20.75 -10.65 7.67
N VAL A 393 21.34 -9.63 8.32
CA VAL A 393 22.46 -9.83 9.25
C VAL A 393 21.91 -10.46 10.51
N TRP A 394 22.48 -11.61 10.89
CA TRP A 394 22.24 -12.22 12.19
C TRP A 394 23.17 -11.53 13.17
N TYR A 395 22.67 -10.91 14.24
CA TYR A 395 23.54 -10.18 15.18
C TYR A 395 23.10 -10.36 16.63
N CYS A 396 24.04 -10.10 17.54
CA CYS A 396 23.80 -10.02 18.97
C CYS A 396 24.26 -8.67 19.50
N ASP A 397 23.36 -7.94 20.15
CA ASP A 397 23.53 -6.62 20.74
C ASP A 397 23.24 -6.63 22.26
N ASP A 398 23.18 -7.82 22.87
CA ASP A 398 22.90 -7.97 24.31
C ASP A 398 24.20 -7.88 25.13
N GLY A 399 24.15 -7.23 26.29
CA GLY A 399 25.29 -7.15 27.22
C GLY A 399 25.71 -8.53 27.74
N PRO A 400 27.02 -8.76 27.98
CA PRO A 400 28.06 -7.77 28.26
C PRO A 400 28.97 -7.36 27.09
N HIS A 401 28.67 -7.75 25.84
CA HIS A 401 29.48 -7.35 24.67
C HIS A 401 28.71 -6.44 23.72
N ASP A 402 29.42 -5.53 23.07
CA ASP A 402 28.86 -4.70 22.01
C ASP A 402 28.64 -5.50 20.73
N TYR A 403 27.65 -5.08 19.94
CA TYR A 403 27.19 -5.60 18.65
C TYR A 403 28.16 -6.57 17.92
N ILE A 404 27.73 -7.83 17.76
CA ILE A 404 28.46 -8.90 17.06
C ILE A 404 27.61 -9.44 15.92
N GLU A 405 28.17 -9.53 14.71
CA GLU A 405 27.51 -10.09 13.53
C GLU A 405 27.88 -11.57 13.29
N PHE A 406 26.94 -12.32 12.73
CA PHE A 406 27.04 -13.74 12.41
C PHE A 406 26.62 -13.98 10.96
N ARG A 407 27.31 -14.92 10.30
CA ARG A 407 27.11 -15.21 8.87
C ARG A 407 25.83 -15.98 8.62
N ASP A 408 25.39 -16.78 9.58
CA ASP A 408 24.15 -17.53 9.49
C ASP A 408 23.46 -17.72 10.85
N LYS A 409 22.24 -18.27 10.78
CA LYS A 409 21.37 -18.55 11.93
C LYS A 409 22.00 -19.53 12.92
N HIS A 410 22.80 -20.48 12.46
CA HIS A 410 23.40 -21.50 13.32
C HIS A 410 24.45 -20.86 14.23
N ASP A 411 25.27 -19.99 13.67
CA ASP A 411 26.33 -19.26 14.38
C ASP A 411 25.75 -18.34 15.46
N LEU A 412 24.71 -17.55 15.15
CA LEU A 412 24.04 -16.71 16.15
C LEU A 412 23.42 -17.58 17.26
N LYS A 413 22.78 -18.70 16.91
CA LYS A 413 22.18 -19.60 17.89
C LYS A 413 23.22 -20.21 18.82
N GLN A 414 24.39 -20.58 18.29
CA GLN A 414 25.50 -21.09 19.08
C GLN A 414 26.05 -20.02 20.02
N HIS A 415 26.25 -18.80 19.51
CA HIS A 415 26.69 -17.65 20.31
C HIS A 415 25.72 -17.33 21.46
N LEU A 416 24.43 -17.20 21.18
CA LEU A 416 23.40 -16.94 22.20
C LEU A 416 23.36 -18.05 23.26
N ASN A 417 23.56 -19.32 22.86
CA ASN A 417 23.64 -20.46 23.79
C ASN A 417 24.90 -20.45 24.67
N GLN A 418 26.01 -19.92 24.18
CA GLN A 418 27.29 -19.93 24.90
C GLN A 418 27.45 -18.71 25.81
N HIS A 419 27.00 -17.54 25.37
CA HIS A 419 27.26 -16.27 26.04
C HIS A 419 26.05 -15.67 26.77
N HIS A 420 24.81 -16.03 26.42
CA HIS A 420 23.60 -15.44 27.02
C HIS A 420 22.60 -16.45 27.61
N ALA A 421 22.95 -17.75 27.65
CA ALA A 421 22.04 -18.80 28.13
C ALA A 421 21.63 -18.69 29.62
N LYS A 422 22.34 -17.88 30.41
CA LYS A 422 22.02 -17.63 31.83
C LYS A 422 21.28 -16.31 32.08
N ASP A 423 21.43 -15.32 31.19
CA ASP A 423 20.91 -13.96 31.38
C ASP A 423 19.63 -13.68 30.56
N LEU A 424 19.40 -14.43 29.47
CA LEU A 424 18.18 -14.31 28.67
C LEU A 424 17.12 -15.33 29.12
N ASN A 425 15.94 -14.85 29.51
CA ASN A 425 14.77 -15.71 29.75
C ASN A 425 14.44 -16.49 28.45
N LEU A 426 14.10 -17.78 28.57
CA LEU A 426 13.80 -18.70 27.44
C LEU A 426 12.83 -18.10 26.41
N LYS A 427 11.91 -17.24 26.85
CA LYS A 427 10.96 -16.50 25.99
C LYS A 427 11.62 -15.40 25.15
N HIS A 428 12.58 -14.66 25.70
CA HIS A 428 13.36 -13.67 24.97
C HIS A 428 14.25 -14.37 23.92
N PHE A 429 14.85 -15.49 24.31
CA PHE A 429 15.65 -16.36 23.46
C PHE A 429 14.84 -16.90 22.26
N GLN A 430 13.65 -17.47 22.50
CA GLN A 430 12.77 -17.93 21.42
C GLN A 430 12.28 -16.77 20.53
N ARG A 431 12.03 -15.59 21.11
CA ARG A 431 11.55 -14.40 20.39
C ARG A 431 12.60 -13.84 19.43
N LYS A 432 13.87 -13.73 19.83
CA LYS A 432 14.96 -13.23 18.96
C LYS A 432 15.17 -14.20 17.79
N ILE A 433 15.10 -15.51 18.04
CA ILE A 433 15.13 -16.54 16.98
C ILE A 433 13.90 -16.48 16.06
N THR A 434 12.71 -16.16 16.59
CA THR A 434 11.46 -16.10 15.80
C THR A 434 11.37 -14.83 14.95
N GLN A 435 11.80 -13.68 15.47
CA GLN A 435 11.83 -12.39 14.76
C GLN A 435 12.69 -12.44 13.50
N THR A 436 13.78 -13.21 13.50
CA THR A 436 14.62 -13.40 12.31
C THR A 436 14.13 -14.51 11.36
N THR A 437 13.01 -15.19 11.69
CA THR A 437 12.45 -16.29 10.88
C THR A 437 11.08 -16.02 10.26
N ALA A 438 10.39 -14.93 10.64
CA ALA A 438 9.21 -14.47 9.91
C ALA A 438 9.66 -13.59 8.75
N GLU A 439 9.37 -13.97 7.51
CA GLU A 439 9.63 -13.11 6.35
C GLU A 439 8.79 -11.84 6.49
N ASN A 440 9.43 -10.69 6.66
CA ASN A 440 8.74 -9.41 6.71
C ASN A 440 7.99 -9.16 5.38
N PRO A 441 6.71 -8.75 5.42
CA PRO A 441 5.94 -8.54 4.19
C PRO A 441 6.58 -7.47 3.31
N ASN A 442 6.63 -7.75 2.00
CA ASN A 442 7.11 -6.77 1.02
C ASN A 442 6.12 -5.61 0.88
N VAL A 443 4.83 -5.93 0.97
CA VAL A 443 3.73 -4.97 0.86
C VAL A 443 2.72 -5.23 1.96
N ILE A 444 2.31 -4.17 2.65
CA ILE A 444 1.19 -4.20 3.59
C ILE A 444 0.12 -3.29 3.02
N VAL A 445 -1.08 -3.82 2.81
CA VAL A 445 -2.25 -3.11 2.30
C VAL A 445 -3.30 -3.08 3.40
N SER A 446 -3.94 -1.94 3.60
CA SER A 446 -5.04 -1.76 4.54
C SER A 446 -6.30 -1.35 3.79
N VAL A 447 -7.42 -1.97 4.13
CA VAL A 447 -8.72 -1.74 3.47
C VAL A 447 -9.78 -1.45 4.53
N ASP A 448 -10.41 -0.27 4.41
CA ASP A 448 -11.62 0.10 5.15
C ASP A 448 -12.80 0.02 4.20
N LEU A 449 -13.51 -1.11 4.19
CA LEU A 449 -14.81 -1.21 3.55
C LEU A 449 -15.80 -0.33 4.33
N GLY A 450 -16.11 0.87 3.85
CA GLY A 450 -17.12 1.72 4.49
C GLY A 450 -18.54 1.35 4.08
N THR A 451 -19.52 1.92 4.78
CA THR A 451 -20.92 1.80 4.38
C THR A 451 -21.22 2.56 3.09
N THR A 452 -20.62 3.75 2.96
CA THR A 452 -20.82 4.66 1.81
C THR A 452 -19.62 4.68 0.87
N CYS A 453 -18.40 4.69 1.41
CA CYS A 453 -17.18 4.73 0.62
C CYS A 453 -16.10 3.84 1.25
N THR A 454 -15.30 3.20 0.40
CA THR A 454 -14.16 2.36 0.76
C THR A 454 -12.86 3.13 0.61
N GLY A 455 -12.00 3.06 1.63
CA GLY A 455 -10.63 3.60 1.58
C GLY A 455 -9.61 2.48 1.49
N VAL A 456 -8.53 2.73 0.76
CA VAL A 456 -7.38 1.81 0.70
C VAL A 456 -6.08 2.61 0.83
N ALA A 457 -5.19 2.12 1.69
CA ALA A 457 -3.83 2.62 1.80
C ALA A 457 -2.86 1.44 1.87
N TRP A 458 -1.63 1.64 1.42
CA TRP A 458 -0.60 0.62 1.41
C TRP A 458 0.77 1.20 1.76
N ARG A 459 1.72 0.33 2.11
CA ARG A 459 3.12 0.70 2.32
C ARG A 459 4.04 -0.47 2.02
N THR A 460 5.32 -0.16 1.89
CA THR A 460 6.42 -1.13 1.95
C THR A 460 7.22 -0.90 3.24
N PRO A 461 8.20 -1.74 3.56
CA PRO A 461 9.17 -1.43 4.61
C PRO A 461 9.90 -0.10 4.38
N ARG A 462 10.11 0.30 3.12
CA ARG A 462 10.91 1.48 2.74
C ARG A 462 10.09 2.74 2.43
N THR A 463 8.76 2.65 2.37
CA THR A 463 7.91 3.78 1.98
C THR A 463 6.94 4.19 3.08
N PRO A 464 6.63 5.50 3.21
CA PRO A 464 5.55 5.96 4.07
C PRO A 464 4.20 5.48 3.52
N VAL A 465 3.16 5.57 4.34
CA VAL A 465 1.79 5.21 3.95
C VAL A 465 1.36 5.95 2.69
N GLN A 466 1.03 5.20 1.64
CA GLN A 466 0.49 5.66 0.38
C GLN A 466 -1.02 5.42 0.35
N VAL A 467 -1.80 6.40 -0.10
CA VAL A 467 -3.26 6.30 -0.22
C VAL A 467 -3.61 6.12 -1.68
N ILE A 468 -4.49 5.17 -2.00
CA ILE A 468 -5.01 5.03 -3.36
C ILE A 468 -6.09 6.10 -3.58
N ASN A 469 -5.88 6.92 -4.61
CA ASN A 469 -6.76 8.03 -4.96
C ASN A 469 -7.08 8.15 -6.45
N ASP A 470 -6.55 7.23 -7.27
CA ASP A 470 -6.73 7.14 -8.72
C ASP A 470 -7.85 6.15 -9.10
N TRP A 471 -9.03 6.31 -8.50
CA TRP A 471 -10.13 5.36 -8.68
C TRP A 471 -10.78 5.46 -10.08
N PRO A 472 -11.19 4.33 -10.68
CA PRO A 472 -11.88 4.34 -11.96
C PRO A 472 -13.18 5.15 -11.90
N GLY A 473 -13.41 6.01 -12.90
CA GLY A 473 -14.57 6.90 -12.96
C GLY A 473 -14.50 8.16 -12.09
N SER A 474 -13.43 8.35 -11.30
CA SER A 474 -13.29 9.56 -10.45
C SER A 474 -12.88 10.82 -11.22
N GLY A 475 -12.45 10.69 -12.47
CA GLY A 475 -11.85 11.78 -13.25
C GLY A 475 -10.54 12.27 -12.63
N ASP A 476 -10.21 13.55 -12.81
CA ASP A 476 -8.98 14.16 -12.26
C ASP A 476 -9.14 14.66 -10.80
N ARG A 477 -10.16 14.18 -10.06
CA ARG A 477 -10.52 14.70 -8.74
C ARG A 477 -9.62 14.23 -7.60
N GLY A 478 -8.82 13.17 -7.82
CA GLY A 478 -7.93 12.62 -6.78
C GLY A 478 -8.68 12.14 -5.53
N GLU A 479 -9.82 11.48 -5.73
CA GLU A 479 -10.74 11.08 -4.67
C GLU A 479 -10.08 10.06 -3.73
N ARG A 480 -10.04 10.35 -2.43
CA ARG A 480 -9.30 9.51 -1.47
C ARG A 480 -10.06 8.25 -1.02
N LYS A 481 -11.31 8.10 -1.46
CA LYS A 481 -12.16 6.92 -1.26
C LYS A 481 -13.02 6.69 -2.48
N VAL A 482 -13.42 5.44 -2.71
CA VAL A 482 -14.34 5.05 -3.77
C VAL A 482 -15.72 4.72 -3.19
N PRO A 483 -16.83 5.14 -3.83
CA PRO A 483 -18.18 4.78 -3.38
C PRO A 483 -18.37 3.26 -3.26
N SER A 484 -19.11 2.82 -2.25
CA SER A 484 -19.50 1.42 -2.02
C SER A 484 -20.80 1.13 -2.75
N SER A 485 -20.73 1.20 -4.08
CA SER A 485 -21.87 1.11 -5.00
C SER A 485 -21.60 0.14 -6.13
N LEU A 486 -22.65 -0.54 -6.59
CA LEU A 486 -22.66 -1.45 -7.73
C LEU A 486 -23.91 -1.23 -8.59
N ILE A 487 -23.81 -1.47 -9.89
CA ILE A 487 -24.96 -1.63 -10.78
C ILE A 487 -24.84 -2.98 -11.48
N TYR A 488 -25.89 -3.77 -11.40
CA TYR A 488 -26.04 -5.04 -12.10
C TYR A 488 -26.92 -4.86 -13.33
N ASN A 489 -26.58 -5.58 -14.41
CA ASN A 489 -27.45 -5.76 -15.56
C ASN A 489 -28.63 -6.67 -15.23
N ALA A 490 -29.63 -6.71 -16.12
CA ALA A 490 -30.82 -7.55 -15.95
C ALA A 490 -30.50 -9.05 -15.90
N ASP A 491 -29.41 -9.50 -16.51
CA ASP A 491 -28.91 -10.88 -16.47
C ASP A 491 -28.15 -11.20 -15.16
N GLY A 492 -28.04 -10.23 -14.24
CA GLY A 492 -27.31 -10.35 -13.00
C GLY A 492 -25.79 -10.15 -13.12
N SER A 493 -25.24 -9.89 -14.31
CA SER A 493 -23.82 -9.56 -14.48
C SER A 493 -23.51 -8.16 -13.93
N LEU A 494 -22.29 -7.95 -13.44
CA LEU A 494 -21.88 -6.66 -12.88
C LEU A 494 -21.55 -5.68 -14.01
N SER A 495 -22.30 -4.57 -14.11
CA SER A 495 -22.08 -3.50 -15.10
C SER A 495 -20.98 -2.54 -14.63
N SER A 496 -21.23 -1.84 -13.53
CA SER A 496 -20.36 -0.78 -13.01
C SER A 496 -20.23 -0.84 -11.48
N TRP A 497 -19.17 -0.20 -10.97
CA TRP A 497 -18.87 -0.13 -9.54
C TRP A 497 -18.22 1.20 -9.19
N GLY A 498 -18.34 1.62 -7.93
CA GLY A 498 -17.70 2.86 -7.46
C GLY A 498 -18.21 4.10 -8.20
N PHE A 499 -17.29 4.95 -8.68
CA PHE A 499 -17.66 6.18 -9.39
C PHE A 499 -18.27 5.91 -10.77
N LEU A 500 -17.94 4.79 -11.41
CA LEU A 500 -18.51 4.41 -12.71
C LEU A 500 -20.03 4.21 -12.65
N CYS A 501 -20.61 4.04 -11.47
CA CYS A 501 -22.07 3.95 -11.31
C CYS A 501 -22.78 5.29 -11.59
N ALA A 502 -22.10 6.43 -11.51
CA ALA A 502 -22.73 7.73 -11.77
C ALA A 502 -23.04 7.93 -13.26
N ASP A 503 -22.17 7.43 -14.15
CA ASP A 503 -22.34 7.53 -15.61
C ASP A 503 -23.32 6.47 -16.15
N ASP A 504 -23.59 5.44 -15.37
CA ASP A 504 -24.39 4.26 -15.72
C ASP A 504 -25.78 4.28 -15.07
N ASP A 505 -26.18 5.42 -14.48
CA ASP A 505 -27.47 5.67 -13.82
C ASP A 505 -28.65 5.84 -14.83
N ASN A 506 -28.43 5.61 -16.12
CA ASN A 506 -29.51 5.45 -17.09
C ASN A 506 -30.22 4.11 -16.83
N TRP A 507 -31.40 4.21 -16.22
CA TRP A 507 -32.27 3.08 -15.89
C TRP A 507 -32.97 2.56 -17.14
N ASP A 508 -32.21 1.90 -18.01
CA ASP A 508 -32.81 0.99 -19.00
C ASP A 508 -33.54 -0.13 -18.25
N ALA A 509 -34.65 -0.61 -18.82
CA ALA A 509 -35.53 -1.58 -18.19
C ALA A 509 -34.77 -2.85 -17.77
N GLY A 510 -34.50 -2.99 -16.46
CA GLY A 510 -33.97 -4.21 -15.82
C GLY A 510 -32.63 -4.09 -15.11
N ARG A 511 -31.93 -2.94 -15.14
CA ARG A 511 -30.71 -2.75 -14.33
C ARG A 511 -31.04 -2.55 -12.85
N THR A 512 -30.17 -3.00 -11.95
CA THR A 512 -30.37 -2.90 -10.50
C THR A 512 -29.16 -2.27 -9.81
N ARG A 513 -29.38 -1.13 -9.15
CA ARG A 513 -28.36 -0.46 -8.33
C ARG A 513 -28.36 -1.00 -6.90
N ARG A 514 -27.17 -1.30 -6.38
CA ARG A 514 -26.94 -1.75 -5.01
C ARG A 514 -26.02 -0.78 -4.29
N ASP A 515 -26.58 -0.02 -3.35
CA ASP A 515 -25.86 0.84 -2.41
C ASP A 515 -26.06 0.31 -0.98
N LEU A 516 -25.20 0.74 -0.05
CA LEU A 516 -25.33 0.43 1.39
C LEU A 516 -25.39 -1.08 1.71
N PHE A 517 -25.00 -1.95 0.77
CA PHE A 517 -25.08 -3.42 0.89
C PHE A 517 -24.32 -3.95 2.12
N LYS A 518 -23.31 -3.22 2.60
CA LYS A 518 -22.56 -3.55 3.82
C LYS A 518 -23.47 -3.64 5.06
N LEU A 519 -24.50 -2.80 5.16
CA LEU A 519 -25.41 -2.81 6.32
C LEU A 519 -26.17 -4.14 6.45
N PHE A 520 -26.30 -4.87 5.34
CA PHE A 520 -27.11 -6.08 5.20
C PHE A 520 -26.29 -7.37 5.27
N LEU A 521 -24.99 -7.25 5.59
CA LEU A 521 -24.17 -8.40 5.96
C LEU A 521 -24.63 -9.02 7.29
N ASP A 522 -25.42 -8.27 8.03
CA ASP A 522 -26.12 -8.70 9.22
C ASP A 522 -27.59 -9.06 8.87
N ASN A 523 -28.06 -10.25 9.27
CA ASN A 523 -29.40 -10.75 8.97
C ASN A 523 -30.52 -9.84 9.51
N ASP A 524 -30.33 -9.23 10.67
CA ASP A 524 -31.40 -8.47 11.33
C ASP A 524 -31.67 -7.16 10.56
N ALA A 525 -30.63 -6.60 9.96
CA ALA A 525 -30.75 -5.42 9.10
C ALA A 525 -31.53 -5.69 7.81
N VAL A 526 -31.49 -6.92 7.29
CA VAL A 526 -32.26 -7.32 6.10
C VAL A 526 -33.75 -7.35 6.41
N ALA A 527 -34.14 -7.97 7.53
CA ALA A 527 -35.54 -8.07 7.94
C ALA A 527 -36.17 -6.68 8.13
N VAL A 528 -35.48 -5.78 8.86
CA VAL A 528 -35.94 -4.41 9.09
C VAL A 528 -36.10 -3.63 7.77
N ALA A 529 -35.20 -3.83 6.80
CA ALA A 529 -35.31 -3.12 5.52
C ALA A 529 -36.42 -3.63 4.60
N GLN A 530 -36.74 -4.92 4.68
CA GLN A 530 -37.88 -5.50 3.98
C GLN A 530 -39.20 -4.97 4.56
N GLU A 531 -39.31 -4.91 5.89
CA GLU A 531 -40.48 -4.30 6.56
C GLU A 531 -40.67 -2.82 6.19
N GLN A 532 -39.57 -2.09 5.97
CA GLN A 532 -39.59 -0.69 5.56
C GLN A 532 -39.73 -0.46 4.04
N GLY A 533 -39.83 -1.53 3.23
CA GLY A 533 -40.04 -1.43 1.78
C GLY A 533 -38.91 -0.76 1.00
N LEU A 534 -37.65 -0.92 1.43
CA LEU A 534 -36.49 -0.31 0.76
C LEU A 534 -36.20 -0.96 -0.61
N VAL A 535 -36.65 -0.30 -1.69
CA VAL A 535 -36.64 -0.79 -3.09
C VAL A 535 -35.27 -1.30 -3.59
N ASN A 536 -34.15 -0.77 -3.07
CA ASN A 536 -32.78 -1.14 -3.50
C ASN A 536 -32.01 -1.98 -2.48
N ALA A 537 -32.61 -2.34 -1.33
CA ALA A 537 -31.95 -3.17 -0.33
C ALA A 537 -31.71 -4.60 -0.89
N PRO A 538 -30.57 -5.24 -0.54
CA PRO A 538 -30.36 -6.65 -0.84
C PRO A 538 -31.53 -7.51 -0.36
N SER A 539 -31.92 -8.50 -1.18
CA SER A 539 -33.10 -9.34 -0.88
C SER A 539 -32.85 -10.36 0.23
N SER A 540 -31.59 -10.63 0.54
CA SER A 540 -31.15 -11.56 1.59
C SER A 540 -29.73 -11.24 2.03
N ALA A 541 -29.29 -11.78 3.16
CA ALA A 541 -27.88 -11.69 3.55
C ALA A 541 -26.94 -12.41 2.56
N ALA A 542 -27.43 -13.43 1.85
CA ALA A 542 -26.67 -14.07 0.77
C ALA A 542 -26.46 -13.11 -0.41
N ASP A 543 -27.48 -12.31 -0.76
CA ASP A 543 -27.36 -11.27 -1.79
C ASP A 543 -26.42 -10.13 -1.33
N ALA A 544 -26.47 -9.74 -0.05
CA ALA A 544 -25.53 -8.78 0.52
C ALA A 544 -24.08 -9.31 0.51
N LYS A 545 -23.88 -10.60 0.83
CA LYS A 545 -22.59 -11.30 0.73
C LYS A 545 -22.07 -11.27 -0.70
N ARG A 546 -22.93 -11.56 -1.68
CA ARG A 546 -22.61 -11.50 -3.12
C ARG A 546 -22.19 -10.09 -3.54
N CYS A 547 -23.01 -9.07 -3.25
CA CYS A 547 -22.70 -7.67 -3.55
C CYS A 547 -21.34 -7.27 -2.96
N THR A 548 -21.09 -7.60 -1.69
CA THR A 548 -19.83 -7.27 -1.03
C THR A 548 -18.64 -7.98 -1.66
N THR A 549 -18.79 -9.25 -2.05
CA THR A 549 -17.74 -10.04 -2.70
C THR A 549 -17.40 -9.46 -4.07
N ASP A 550 -18.41 -9.16 -4.89
CA ASP A 550 -18.22 -8.60 -6.24
C ASP A 550 -17.56 -7.23 -6.19
N TYR A 551 -18.01 -6.37 -5.27
CA TYR A 551 -17.39 -5.06 -5.04
C TYR A 551 -15.94 -5.19 -4.60
N LEU A 552 -15.65 -6.00 -3.59
CA LEU A 552 -14.28 -6.19 -3.09
C LEU A 552 -13.37 -6.85 -4.13
N ARG A 553 -13.90 -7.68 -5.04
CA ARG A 553 -13.13 -8.23 -6.16
C ARG A 553 -12.66 -7.14 -7.11
N LYS A 554 -13.52 -6.14 -7.40
CA LYS A 554 -13.14 -4.97 -8.20
C LYS A 554 -12.12 -4.08 -7.48
N VAL A 555 -12.30 -3.87 -6.17
CA VAL A 555 -11.31 -3.17 -5.34
C VAL A 555 -9.97 -3.90 -5.38
N TYR A 556 -9.93 -5.23 -5.15
CA TYR A 556 -8.71 -6.04 -5.19
C TYR A 556 -7.97 -5.89 -6.53
N ALA A 557 -8.68 -6.03 -7.65
CA ALA A 557 -8.10 -5.91 -8.98
C ALA A 557 -7.43 -4.53 -9.18
N HIS A 558 -8.10 -3.46 -8.78
CA HIS A 558 -7.55 -2.11 -8.89
C HIS A 558 -6.38 -1.87 -7.93
N VAL A 559 -6.45 -2.38 -6.70
CA VAL A 559 -5.36 -2.30 -5.70
C VAL A 559 -4.10 -2.98 -6.24
N LYS A 560 -4.25 -4.22 -6.71
CA LYS A 560 -3.16 -4.99 -7.33
C LYS A 560 -2.53 -4.20 -8.48
N GLU A 561 -3.35 -3.78 -9.45
CA GLU A 561 -2.86 -3.05 -10.62
C GLU A 561 -2.11 -1.77 -10.23
N THR A 562 -2.66 -1.03 -9.28
CA THR A 562 -2.09 0.22 -8.79
C THR A 562 -0.75 -0.01 -8.14
N ILE A 563 -0.62 -1.00 -7.25
CA ILE A 563 0.65 -1.30 -6.58
C ILE A 563 1.68 -1.85 -7.57
N GLU A 564 1.29 -2.75 -8.49
CA GLU A 564 2.18 -3.25 -9.57
C GLU A 564 2.77 -2.10 -10.39
N ARG A 565 1.94 -1.10 -10.72
CA ARG A 565 2.35 0.09 -11.48
C ARG A 565 3.32 0.95 -10.69
N HIS A 566 3.00 1.25 -9.43
CA HIS A 566 3.84 2.08 -8.55
C HIS A 566 5.17 1.41 -8.21
N MET A 567 5.20 0.07 -8.14
CA MET A 567 6.41 -0.71 -7.88
C MET A 567 7.21 -1.06 -9.15
N GLY A 568 6.70 -0.75 -10.34
CA GLY A 568 7.39 -1.07 -11.59
C GLY A 568 7.45 -2.56 -11.95
N LEU A 569 6.64 -3.41 -11.30
CA LEU A 569 6.67 -4.88 -11.45
C LEU A 569 6.30 -5.35 -12.86
N ARG A 570 5.60 -4.52 -13.65
CA ARG A 570 5.27 -4.83 -15.06
C ARG A 570 6.45 -4.66 -16.02
N ARG A 571 7.56 -4.06 -15.58
CA ARG A 571 8.75 -3.79 -16.41
C ARG A 571 9.95 -4.66 -16.05
N GLN A 572 9.97 -5.28 -14.86
CA GLN A 572 11.03 -6.19 -14.44
C GLN A 572 10.74 -7.62 -14.90
N MET A 573 11.64 -8.22 -15.70
CA MET A 573 11.58 -9.65 -16.04
C MET A 573 11.96 -10.48 -14.80
N GLY A 574 10.98 -10.96 -14.02
CA GLY A 574 11.20 -11.99 -13.00
C GLY A 574 10.59 -11.77 -11.61
N SER A 575 9.83 -10.71 -11.36
CA SER A 575 9.08 -10.54 -10.09
C SER A 575 7.65 -10.11 -10.36
N SER A 576 6.69 -11.01 -10.10
CA SER A 576 5.26 -10.76 -10.25
C SER A 576 4.60 -10.47 -8.90
N TRP A 577 3.39 -9.91 -8.92
CA TRP A 577 2.57 -9.73 -7.71
C TRP A 577 2.42 -11.01 -6.87
N ALA A 578 2.27 -12.16 -7.53
CA ALA A 578 2.12 -13.45 -6.88
C ALA A 578 3.38 -13.92 -6.13
N ASP A 579 4.55 -13.42 -6.52
CA ASP A 579 5.84 -13.76 -5.90
C ASP A 579 6.08 -12.95 -4.62
N LEU A 580 5.36 -11.85 -4.39
CA LEU A 580 5.53 -11.00 -3.21
C LEU A 580 4.92 -11.64 -1.95
N VAL A 581 5.50 -11.30 -0.80
CA VAL A 581 4.83 -11.46 0.51
C VAL A 581 3.93 -10.26 0.71
N VAL A 582 2.61 -10.47 0.67
CA VAL A 582 1.61 -9.40 0.75
C VAL A 582 0.69 -9.65 1.94
N LEU A 583 0.57 -8.66 2.83
CA LEU A 583 -0.33 -8.70 3.97
C LEU A 583 -1.48 -7.71 3.77
N PHE A 584 -2.70 -8.21 3.70
CA PHE A 584 -3.92 -7.39 3.67
C PHE A 584 -4.52 -7.28 5.08
N LEU A 585 -4.73 -6.05 5.54
CA LEU A 585 -5.34 -5.71 6.82
C LEU A 585 -6.72 -5.13 6.58
N PHE A 586 -7.74 -5.76 7.16
CA PHE A 586 -9.10 -5.26 7.15
C PHE A 586 -9.53 -4.80 8.54
N SER A 587 -10.27 -3.70 8.59
CA SER A 587 -11.02 -3.32 9.80
C SER A 587 -12.43 -3.90 9.78
N VAL A 588 -13.04 -4.01 10.95
CA VAL A 588 -14.47 -4.30 11.10
C VAL A 588 -15.18 -3.18 11.86
N PRO A 589 -16.46 -2.89 11.54
CA PRO A 589 -17.29 -2.01 12.36
C PRO A 589 -17.32 -2.47 13.80
N THR A 590 -17.34 -1.52 14.74
CA THR A 590 -17.47 -1.83 16.17
C THR A 590 -18.86 -2.37 16.49
N THR A 591 -19.87 -2.02 15.66
CA THR A 591 -21.23 -2.57 15.72
C THR A 591 -21.31 -4.06 15.41
N TRP A 592 -20.28 -4.66 14.80
CA TRP A 592 -20.25 -6.10 14.54
C TRP A 592 -19.80 -6.84 15.79
N THR A 593 -20.76 -7.17 16.64
CA THR A 593 -20.52 -7.89 17.89
C THR A 593 -20.61 -9.41 17.73
N ARG A 594 -21.33 -9.89 16.70
CA ARG A 594 -21.50 -11.32 16.41
C ARG A 594 -20.35 -11.91 15.59
N MET A 595 -19.86 -13.08 16.04
CA MET A 595 -18.79 -13.79 15.37
C MET A 595 -19.19 -14.29 13.97
N LYS A 596 -20.48 -14.66 13.78
CA LYS A 596 -21.04 -15.06 12.48
C LYS A 596 -20.76 -14.04 11.37
N THR A 597 -21.01 -12.76 11.67
CA THR A 597 -20.83 -11.65 10.72
C THR A 597 -19.37 -11.48 10.35
N ILE A 598 -18.46 -11.60 11.33
CA ILE A 598 -17.02 -11.48 11.11
C ILE A 598 -16.48 -12.66 10.28
N ILE A 599 -16.89 -13.90 10.58
CA ILE A 599 -16.50 -15.08 9.81
C ILE A 599 -17.01 -14.96 8.37
N MET A 600 -18.27 -14.58 8.19
CA MET A 600 -18.82 -14.35 6.85
C MET A 600 -18.05 -13.27 6.09
N PHE A 601 -17.61 -12.20 6.76
CA PHE A 601 -16.77 -11.18 6.14
C PHE A 601 -15.38 -11.70 5.76
N LYS A 602 -14.76 -12.56 6.58
CA LYS A 602 -13.50 -13.25 6.21
C LYS A 602 -13.68 -14.11 4.95
N ASP A 603 -14.80 -14.82 4.83
CA ASP A 603 -15.13 -15.59 3.62
C ASP A 603 -15.25 -14.68 2.39
N VAL A 604 -15.91 -13.53 2.53
CA VAL A 604 -16.06 -12.53 1.47
C VAL A 604 -14.70 -12.00 1.03
N ILE A 605 -13.82 -11.63 1.97
CA ILE A 605 -12.46 -11.16 1.69
C ILE A 605 -11.71 -12.20 0.85
N ARG A 606 -11.73 -13.47 1.29
CA ARG A 606 -11.06 -14.58 0.60
C ARG A 606 -11.66 -14.82 -0.79
N ALA A 607 -12.99 -14.83 -0.92
CA ALA A 607 -13.69 -15.04 -2.19
C ALA A 607 -13.53 -13.88 -3.20
N ALA A 608 -13.17 -12.69 -2.71
CA ALA A 608 -12.82 -11.53 -3.53
C ALA A 608 -11.38 -11.59 -4.10
N GLY A 609 -10.52 -12.48 -3.58
CA GLY A 609 -9.15 -12.70 -4.05
C GLY A 609 -8.04 -12.23 -3.10
N PHE A 610 -8.40 -11.57 -1.99
CA PHE A 610 -7.43 -11.12 -1.00
C PHE A 610 -6.83 -12.32 -0.26
N GLY A 611 -5.49 -12.43 -0.27
CA GLY A 611 -4.79 -13.51 0.42
C GLY A 611 -4.81 -14.86 -0.31
N THR A 612 -5.20 -14.91 -1.59
CA THR A 612 -5.34 -16.19 -2.33
C THR A 612 -4.57 -16.27 -3.63
N GLU A 613 -4.13 -15.16 -4.22
CA GLU A 613 -3.48 -15.17 -5.53
C GLU A 613 -2.01 -15.63 -5.45
N GLY A 614 -1.23 -15.09 -4.50
CA GLY A 614 0.14 -15.53 -4.22
C GLY A 614 0.21 -16.53 -3.08
N LEU A 615 1.18 -17.45 -3.13
CA LEU A 615 1.41 -18.45 -2.06
C LEU A 615 1.75 -17.83 -0.70
N ARG A 616 2.25 -16.59 -0.71
CA ARG A 616 2.65 -15.82 0.48
C ARG A 616 1.77 -14.59 0.71
N HIS A 617 0.56 -14.59 0.14
CA HIS A 617 -0.43 -13.56 0.41
C HIS A 617 -1.27 -13.97 1.60
N GLU A 618 -1.46 -13.06 2.55
CA GLU A 618 -2.29 -13.28 3.73
C GLU A 618 -3.29 -12.14 3.87
N ALA A 619 -4.52 -12.45 4.24
CA ALA A 619 -5.53 -11.45 4.60
C ALA A 619 -6.03 -11.70 6.02
N GLN A 620 -5.98 -10.66 6.85
CA GLN A 620 -6.43 -10.71 8.23
C GLN A 620 -7.39 -9.57 8.56
N VAL A 621 -8.38 -9.89 9.39
CA VAL A 621 -9.18 -8.88 10.09
C VAL A 621 -8.43 -8.52 11.36
N ASP A 622 -8.01 -7.26 11.46
CA ASP A 622 -7.29 -6.73 12.62
C ASP A 622 -8.19 -5.74 13.38
N LEU A 623 -7.70 -4.55 13.72
CA LEU A 623 -8.39 -3.58 14.57
C LEU A 623 -9.84 -3.28 14.14
N THR A 624 -10.70 -3.07 15.13
CA THR A 624 -12.01 -2.44 14.87
C THR A 624 -11.81 -1.00 14.36
N LYS A 625 -12.85 -0.40 13.76
CA LYS A 625 -12.80 0.99 13.31
C LYS A 625 -12.43 1.96 14.43
N ALA A 626 -13.07 1.81 15.59
CA ALA A 626 -12.80 2.64 16.77
C ALA A 626 -11.33 2.53 17.22
N GLU A 627 -10.79 1.30 17.29
CA GLU A 627 -9.40 1.05 17.66
C GLU A 627 -8.42 1.65 16.64
N ALA A 628 -8.66 1.45 15.34
CA ALA A 628 -7.80 1.99 14.30
C ALA A 628 -7.81 3.53 14.29
N ALA A 629 -8.98 4.15 14.47
CA ALA A 629 -9.10 5.60 14.58
C ALA A 629 -8.33 6.16 15.80
N ALA A 630 -8.37 5.46 16.93
CA ALA A 630 -7.59 5.82 18.10
C ALA A 630 -6.08 5.67 17.88
N VAL A 631 -5.63 4.62 17.17
CA VAL A 631 -4.21 4.45 16.83
C VAL A 631 -3.71 5.62 15.99
N THR A 632 -4.45 6.01 14.95
CA THR A 632 -4.09 7.17 14.12
C THR A 632 -4.06 8.44 14.96
N THR A 633 -5.07 8.63 15.82
CA THR A 633 -5.13 9.77 16.75
C THR A 633 -3.84 9.87 17.57
N LEU A 634 -3.39 8.79 18.23
CA LEU A 634 -2.16 8.85 19.03
C LEU A 634 -0.89 9.06 18.17
N LYS A 635 -0.79 8.45 16.99
CA LYS A 635 0.42 8.48 16.15
C LYS A 635 0.57 9.75 15.31
N THR A 636 -0.52 10.43 14.97
CA THR A 636 -0.49 11.55 14.01
C THR A 636 -1.14 12.83 14.54
N SER A 637 -1.63 12.84 15.77
CA SER A 637 -2.23 14.06 16.32
C SER A 637 -1.22 15.19 16.41
N VAL A 638 -1.70 16.40 16.10
CA VAL A 638 -0.95 17.65 16.29
C VAL A 638 -0.92 18.08 17.75
N VAL A 639 -1.83 17.56 18.59
CA VAL A 639 -1.84 17.84 20.02
C VAL A 639 -0.91 16.88 20.76
N ARG A 640 -0.24 17.40 21.79
CA ARG A 640 0.59 16.59 22.67
C ARG A 640 -0.28 15.95 23.74
N PHE A 641 -0.14 14.64 23.86
CA PHE A 641 -0.82 13.86 24.89
C PHE A 641 0.02 13.74 26.16
N THR A 642 -0.63 13.61 27.30
CA THR A 642 0.01 13.39 28.60
C THR A 642 -0.15 11.93 29.01
N ALA A 643 0.91 11.28 29.47
CA ALA A 643 0.80 9.93 30.01
C ALA A 643 -0.20 9.90 31.19
N GLY A 644 -1.08 8.90 31.21
CA GLY A 644 -2.18 8.76 32.18
C GLY A 644 -3.47 9.47 31.77
N SER A 645 -3.43 10.49 30.92
CA SER A 645 -4.63 11.21 30.45
C SER A 645 -5.52 10.34 29.55
N LEU A 646 -6.79 10.74 29.43
CA LEU A 646 -7.77 10.08 28.56
C LEU A 646 -8.10 10.92 27.32
N PHE A 647 -8.41 10.24 26.23
CA PHE A 647 -9.09 10.83 25.09
C PHE A 647 -10.22 9.91 24.59
N LEU A 648 -11.26 10.54 24.05
CA LEU A 648 -12.40 9.84 23.43
C LEU A 648 -12.34 10.04 21.92
N THR A 649 -12.09 8.97 21.17
CA THR A 649 -12.24 9.00 19.71
C THR A 649 -13.71 8.76 19.33
N VAL A 650 -14.22 9.56 18.39
CA VAL A 650 -15.57 9.46 17.84
C VAL A 650 -15.45 9.41 16.31
N ASP A 651 -15.36 8.21 15.76
CA ASP A 651 -15.30 7.98 14.31
C ASP A 651 -16.72 7.95 13.73
N ALA A 652 -17.24 9.12 13.39
CA ALA A 652 -18.57 9.29 12.83
C ALA A 652 -18.54 9.15 11.30
N GLY A 653 -18.93 7.98 10.80
CA GLY A 653 -18.88 7.61 9.39
C GLY A 653 -20.18 7.81 8.63
N GLY A 654 -20.32 7.06 7.52
CA GLY A 654 -21.50 7.11 6.65
C GLY A 654 -22.72 6.40 7.25
N GLY A 655 -22.52 5.24 7.87
CA GLY A 655 -23.60 4.43 8.45
C GLY A 655 -23.49 4.18 9.95
N THR A 656 -22.28 4.24 10.51
CA THR A 656 -22.02 3.97 11.93
C THR A 656 -21.15 5.08 12.53
N THR A 657 -21.28 5.25 13.83
CA THR A 657 -20.34 6.00 14.65
C THR A 657 -19.68 5.03 15.61
N ASP A 658 -18.36 5.03 15.63
CA ASP A 658 -17.53 4.12 16.39
C ASP A 658 -16.75 4.91 17.45
N LEU A 659 -16.96 4.60 18.74
CA LEU A 659 -16.38 5.28 19.89
C LEU A 659 -15.34 4.41 20.59
N ALA A 660 -14.22 5.03 20.97
CA ALA A 660 -13.20 4.42 21.81
C ALA A 660 -12.69 5.39 22.88
N LEU A 661 -12.76 4.96 24.13
CA LEU A 661 -12.17 5.66 25.26
C LEU A 661 -10.82 5.06 25.61
N MET A 662 -9.76 5.85 25.44
CA MET A 662 -8.38 5.40 25.53
C MET A 662 -7.62 6.14 26.62
N ARG A 663 -6.74 5.42 27.30
CA ARG A 663 -5.74 5.96 28.22
C ARG A 663 -4.37 5.91 27.58
N ILE A 664 -3.64 7.01 27.61
CA ILE A 664 -2.25 7.02 27.14
C ILE A 664 -1.36 6.37 28.19
N THR A 665 -0.64 5.31 27.81
CA THR A 665 0.29 4.59 28.69
C THR A 665 1.75 4.96 28.42
N SER A 666 2.06 5.39 27.19
CA SER A 666 3.39 5.89 26.80
C SER A 666 3.25 7.04 25.80
N THR A 667 3.96 8.14 26.07
CA THR A 667 4.10 9.30 25.18
C THR A 667 5.44 9.30 24.43
N ASP A 668 6.17 8.18 24.44
CA ASP A 668 7.40 8.03 23.66
C ASP A 668 7.10 8.28 22.17
N ALA A 669 7.86 9.16 21.52
CA ALA A 669 7.61 9.54 20.13
C ALA A 669 7.87 8.40 19.15
N ALA A 670 8.82 7.50 19.44
CA ALA A 670 9.13 6.33 18.63
C ALA A 670 8.10 5.22 18.85
N VAL A 671 7.73 4.98 20.11
CA VAL A 671 6.87 3.84 20.51
C VAL A 671 5.71 4.27 21.43
N PRO A 672 4.81 5.16 20.98
CA PRO A 672 3.69 5.58 21.80
C PRO A 672 2.73 4.41 22.01
N GLN A 673 2.11 4.37 23.18
CA GLN A 673 1.18 3.30 23.56
C GLN A 673 -0.03 3.84 24.31
N MET A 674 -1.13 3.11 24.20
CA MET A 674 -2.38 3.35 24.90
C MET A 674 -3.08 2.03 25.25
N GLU A 675 -4.03 2.10 26.17
CA GLU A 675 -4.92 1.01 26.54
C GLU A 675 -6.39 1.44 26.47
N GLN A 676 -7.28 0.48 26.26
CA GLN A 676 -8.73 0.69 26.36
C GLN A 676 -9.13 0.83 27.83
N VAL A 677 -9.88 1.90 28.14
CA VAL A 677 -10.50 2.07 29.47
C VAL A 677 -11.81 1.29 29.54
N ALA A 678 -12.55 1.25 28.42
CA ALA A 678 -13.80 0.53 28.27
C ALA A 678 -13.81 -0.21 26.94
N ALA A 679 -14.65 -1.23 26.82
CA ALA A 679 -14.91 -1.87 25.54
C ALA A 679 -15.39 -0.84 24.51
N VAL A 680 -14.85 -0.92 23.30
CA VAL A 680 -15.23 -0.03 22.20
C VAL A 680 -16.71 -0.19 21.86
N ARG A 681 -17.36 0.94 21.50
CA ARG A 681 -18.81 0.99 21.26
C ARG A 681 -19.11 1.46 19.85
N GLY A 682 -20.02 0.79 19.15
CA GLY A 682 -20.51 1.21 17.84
C GLY A 682 -22.00 1.50 17.88
N VAL A 683 -22.46 2.52 17.17
CA VAL A 683 -23.87 2.88 17.04
C VAL A 683 -24.26 3.19 15.60
N GLY A 684 -25.53 2.96 15.25
CA GLY A 684 -26.09 3.21 13.91
C GLY A 684 -26.35 4.69 13.59
N ILE A 685 -25.40 5.57 13.92
CA ILE A 685 -25.47 7.01 13.63
C ILE A 685 -24.48 7.31 12.50
N GLY A 686 -24.95 7.88 11.39
CA GLY A 686 -24.05 8.24 10.28
C GLY A 686 -24.67 9.23 9.29
N SER A 687 -23.84 9.73 8.38
CA SER A 687 -24.25 10.79 7.43
C SER A 687 -25.36 10.37 6.47
N THR A 688 -25.56 9.07 6.20
CA THR A 688 -26.65 8.57 5.34
C THR A 688 -28.04 8.91 5.88
N LEU A 689 -28.17 9.10 7.20
CA LEU A 689 -29.43 9.54 7.79
C LEU A 689 -29.77 10.99 7.41
N ILE A 690 -28.76 11.82 7.14
CA ILE A 690 -28.93 13.21 6.65
C ILE A 690 -29.45 13.16 5.21
N ASP A 691 -28.89 12.26 4.39
CA ASP A 691 -29.36 12.03 3.02
C ASP A 691 -30.83 11.58 3.01
N ARG A 692 -31.20 10.65 3.90
CA ARG A 692 -32.59 10.22 4.07
C ARG A 692 -33.49 11.35 4.56
N ALA A 693 -33.02 12.20 5.47
CA ALA A 693 -33.78 13.35 5.95
C ALA A 693 -34.03 14.37 4.81
N PHE A 694 -33.04 14.59 3.96
CA PHE A 694 -33.18 15.43 2.77
C PHE A 694 -34.16 14.85 1.76
N ILE A 695 -34.08 13.55 1.45
CA ILE A 695 -35.05 12.87 0.57
C ILE A 695 -36.48 13.05 1.10
N ARG A 696 -36.69 12.86 2.41
CA ARG A 696 -37.99 13.09 3.04
C ARG A 696 -38.42 14.56 3.02
N LEU A 697 -37.48 15.52 3.07
CA LEU A 697 -37.81 16.94 2.94
C LEU A 697 -38.34 17.23 1.53
N VAL A 698 -37.64 16.78 0.50
CA VAL A 698 -38.05 16.97 -0.90
C VAL A 698 -39.39 16.28 -1.16
N ALA A 699 -39.51 15.00 -0.81
CA ALA A 699 -40.75 14.23 -1.00
C ALA A 699 -41.96 14.86 -0.30
N ARG A 700 -41.80 15.34 0.95
CA ARG A 700 -42.89 16.03 1.66
C ARG A 700 -43.35 17.31 0.97
N ARG A 701 -42.43 18.09 0.38
CA ARG A 701 -42.82 19.27 -0.39
C ARG A 701 -43.57 18.89 -1.65
N LEU A 702 -43.08 17.90 -2.40
CA LEU A 702 -43.71 17.43 -3.63
C LEU A 702 -45.11 16.83 -3.38
N ALA A 703 -45.28 16.05 -2.31
CA ALA A 703 -46.57 15.46 -1.94
C ALA A 703 -47.66 16.50 -1.60
N ALA A 704 -47.28 17.74 -1.28
CA ALA A 704 -48.24 18.83 -1.11
C ALA A 704 -48.84 19.30 -2.45
N TRP A 705 -48.28 18.87 -3.59
CA TRP A 705 -48.66 19.26 -4.96
C TRP A 705 -48.64 18.04 -5.92
N PRO A 706 -49.59 17.10 -5.80
CA PRO A 706 -49.56 15.79 -6.48
C PRO A 706 -49.61 15.86 -8.02
N GLU A 707 -50.14 16.93 -8.58
CA GLU A 707 -50.13 17.20 -10.03
C GLU A 707 -48.73 17.51 -10.55
N ILE A 708 -47.90 18.22 -9.78
CA ILE A 708 -46.50 18.49 -10.14
C ILE A 708 -45.67 17.24 -9.89
N GLU A 709 -45.88 16.54 -8.77
CA GLU A 709 -45.18 15.30 -8.45
C GLU A 709 -45.30 14.25 -9.58
N ARG A 710 -46.50 14.09 -10.16
CA ARG A 710 -46.74 13.17 -11.29
C ARG A 710 -46.02 13.55 -12.58
N GLN A 711 -45.58 14.79 -12.75
CA GLN A 711 -44.84 15.26 -13.92
C GLN A 711 -43.33 15.09 -13.76
N LEU A 712 -42.85 14.89 -12.53
CA LEU A 712 -41.44 14.70 -12.21
C LEU A 712 -41.06 13.21 -12.23
N LEU A 713 -39.75 12.96 -12.30
CA LEU A 713 -39.23 11.60 -12.13
C LEU A 713 -39.52 11.10 -10.71
N ALA A 714 -39.98 9.86 -10.60
CA ALA A 714 -40.35 9.25 -9.31
C ALA A 714 -39.18 9.20 -8.30
N ASP A 715 -37.94 9.23 -8.77
CA ASP A 715 -36.71 9.19 -7.97
C ASP A 715 -36.01 10.56 -7.83
N VAL A 716 -36.65 11.67 -8.22
CA VAL A 716 -36.06 13.02 -8.22
C VAL A 716 -35.42 13.38 -6.88
N ALA A 717 -36.07 13.07 -5.76
CA ALA A 717 -35.54 13.33 -4.42
C ALA A 717 -34.25 12.55 -4.13
N VAL A 718 -34.16 11.31 -4.60
CA VAL A 718 -32.98 10.44 -4.45
C VAL A 718 -31.84 10.94 -5.34
N ARG A 719 -32.13 11.35 -6.58
CA ARG A 719 -31.16 11.96 -7.50
C ARG A 719 -30.58 13.23 -6.91
N MET A 720 -31.43 14.12 -6.39
CA MET A 720 -31.00 15.34 -5.73
C MET A 720 -30.09 15.06 -4.52
N ALA A 721 -30.42 14.06 -3.69
CA ALA A 721 -29.59 13.67 -2.54
C ALA A 721 -28.21 13.09 -2.93
N ARG A 722 -28.07 12.59 -4.16
CA ARG A 722 -26.81 12.10 -4.74
C ARG A 722 -26.08 13.16 -5.56
N SER A 723 -26.75 14.24 -5.91
CA SER A 723 -26.19 15.32 -6.73
C SER A 723 -24.94 15.91 -6.08
N HIS A 724 -23.98 16.32 -6.91
CA HIS A 724 -22.79 17.00 -6.43
C HIS A 724 -23.12 18.25 -5.62
N HIS A 725 -24.19 18.98 -5.98
CA HIS A 725 -24.64 20.18 -5.29
C HIS A 725 -25.05 19.91 -3.84
N PHE A 726 -25.92 18.92 -3.60
CA PHE A 726 -26.33 18.58 -2.24
C PHE A 726 -25.19 17.97 -1.43
N LEU A 727 -24.39 17.08 -2.04
CA LEU A 727 -23.25 16.47 -1.34
C LEU A 727 -22.22 17.53 -0.92
N ASN A 728 -21.90 18.49 -1.79
CA ASN A 728 -21.00 19.59 -1.46
C ASN A 728 -21.58 20.45 -0.34
N LEU A 729 -22.86 20.85 -0.43
CA LEU A 729 -23.55 21.58 0.63
C LEU A 729 -23.49 20.81 1.97
N LYS A 730 -23.81 19.52 1.98
CA LYS A 730 -23.75 18.66 3.17
C LYS A 730 -22.34 18.58 3.76
N HIS A 731 -21.31 18.39 2.94
CA HIS A 731 -19.93 18.28 3.41
C HIS A 731 -19.37 19.60 3.93
N LYS A 732 -19.76 20.72 3.31
CA LYS A 732 -19.29 22.07 3.64
C LYS A 732 -20.13 22.79 4.70
N PHE A 733 -21.21 22.17 5.15
CA PHE A 733 -22.09 22.76 6.15
C PHE A 733 -21.35 23.05 7.47
N GLY A 734 -21.43 24.30 7.93
CA GLY A 734 -20.70 24.82 9.09
C GLY A 734 -19.38 25.49 8.77
N GLU A 735 -18.85 25.38 7.55
CA GLU A 735 -17.70 26.18 7.11
C GLU A 735 -18.15 27.61 6.79
N ILE A 736 -17.56 28.61 7.47
CA ILE A 736 -17.98 30.03 7.39
C ILE A 736 -18.19 30.51 5.95
N LEU A 737 -17.29 30.17 5.04
CA LEU A 737 -17.33 30.61 3.63
C LEU A 737 -18.45 29.98 2.81
N TYR A 738 -19.03 28.87 3.27
CA TYR A 738 -20.10 28.13 2.60
C TYR A 738 -21.48 28.39 3.23
N MET A 739 -21.52 29.14 4.34
CA MET A 739 -22.76 29.46 5.03
C MET A 739 -23.54 30.55 4.28
N GLN A 740 -24.75 30.21 3.85
CA GLN A 740 -25.71 31.10 3.22
C GLN A 740 -27.04 31.03 3.98
N SER A 741 -27.92 32.00 3.77
CA SER A 741 -29.30 31.92 4.30
C SER A 741 -30.14 30.90 3.54
N VAL A 742 -29.90 30.77 2.24
CA VAL A 742 -30.61 29.85 1.33
C VAL A 742 -29.64 29.32 0.27
N TRP A 743 -29.70 28.02 -0.02
CA TRP A 743 -29.00 27.39 -1.14
C TRP A 743 -29.97 26.94 -2.23
N LYS A 744 -29.51 27.01 -3.48
CA LYS A 744 -30.23 26.56 -4.67
C LYS A 744 -29.64 25.23 -5.16
N ILE A 745 -30.43 24.16 -5.15
CA ILE A 745 -30.01 22.82 -5.60
C ILE A 745 -30.73 22.51 -6.92
N PRO A 746 -30.03 22.42 -8.06
CA PRO A 746 -30.64 22.07 -9.33
C PRO A 746 -31.40 20.74 -9.27
N MET A 747 -32.57 20.69 -9.91
CA MET A 747 -33.38 19.49 -10.02
C MET A 747 -33.18 18.84 -11.39
N ASP A 748 -32.56 17.67 -11.42
CA ASP A 748 -32.31 16.94 -12.68
C ASP A 748 -33.62 16.65 -13.43
N GLY A 749 -33.64 16.98 -14.72
CA GLY A 749 -34.82 16.80 -15.58
C GLY A 749 -35.89 17.90 -15.44
N VAL A 750 -35.66 18.94 -14.63
CA VAL A 750 -36.56 20.08 -14.49
C VAL A 750 -36.02 21.29 -15.25
N SER A 751 -36.89 21.95 -16.04
CA SER A 751 -36.52 23.14 -16.80
C SER A 751 -36.11 24.30 -15.90
N HIS A 752 -35.06 25.05 -16.31
CA HIS A 752 -34.66 26.29 -15.66
C HIS A 752 -35.74 27.39 -15.71
N ALA A 753 -36.75 27.27 -16.56
CA ALA A 753 -37.88 28.21 -16.57
C ALA A 753 -38.93 27.90 -15.48
N PHE A 754 -38.86 26.72 -14.86
CA PHE A 754 -39.85 26.28 -13.87
C PHE A 754 -39.64 26.98 -12.52
N ASN A 755 -40.68 27.63 -12.03
CA ASN A 755 -40.72 28.35 -10.76
C ASN A 755 -41.99 27.96 -10.01
N HIS A 756 -41.89 27.74 -8.70
CA HIS A 756 -43.03 27.39 -7.85
C HIS A 756 -42.79 27.78 -6.39
N ASP A 757 -43.37 28.91 -5.96
CA ASP A 757 -43.17 29.47 -4.61
C ASP A 757 -43.60 28.51 -3.50
N GLY A 758 -44.75 27.83 -3.66
CA GLY A 758 -45.27 26.87 -2.67
C GLY A 758 -44.40 25.61 -2.47
N LEU A 759 -43.50 25.31 -3.43
CA LEU A 759 -42.53 24.22 -3.34
C LEU A 759 -41.14 24.74 -2.93
N GLY A 760 -40.96 26.07 -2.95
CA GLY A 760 -39.66 26.71 -2.89
C GLY A 760 -38.78 26.26 -4.06
N ILE A 761 -39.28 26.36 -5.28
CA ILE A 761 -38.51 26.09 -6.50
C ILE A 761 -38.33 27.39 -7.28
N GLU A 762 -37.08 27.74 -7.57
CA GLU A 762 -36.74 28.95 -8.34
C GLU A 762 -35.75 28.57 -9.45
N ASN A 763 -36.07 28.93 -10.69
CA ASN A 763 -35.26 28.63 -11.88
C ASN A 763 -34.84 27.15 -12.01
N GLY A 764 -35.79 26.24 -11.77
CA GLY A 764 -35.56 24.79 -11.75
C GLY A 764 -34.72 24.29 -10.58
N CYS A 765 -34.44 25.13 -9.57
CA CYS A 765 -33.65 24.77 -8.39
C CYS A 765 -34.52 24.70 -7.14
N PHE A 766 -34.33 23.64 -6.36
CA PHE A 766 -34.94 23.47 -5.05
C PHE A 766 -34.23 24.33 -4.01
N LEU A 767 -34.99 25.18 -3.30
CA LEU A 767 -34.48 26.08 -2.28
C LEU A 767 -34.43 25.41 -0.91
N VAL A 768 -33.26 25.44 -0.29
CA VAL A 768 -33.03 24.94 1.08
C VAL A 768 -32.55 26.07 1.96
N THR A 769 -33.29 26.37 3.02
CA THR A 769 -32.91 27.38 4.02
C THR A 769 -31.86 26.83 5.00
N LYS A 770 -31.13 27.73 5.67
CA LYS A 770 -30.22 27.39 6.76
C LYS A 770 -30.89 26.53 7.84
N GLU A 771 -32.07 26.92 8.29
CA GLU A 771 -32.81 26.25 9.36
C GLU A 771 -33.22 24.84 8.93
N GLN A 772 -33.65 24.68 7.67
CA GLN A 772 -33.95 23.36 7.11
C GLN A 772 -32.69 22.51 7.06
N MET A 773 -31.57 23.04 6.58
CA MET A 773 -30.31 22.31 6.52
C MET A 773 -29.82 21.89 7.92
N GLN A 774 -29.94 22.76 8.93
CA GLN A 774 -29.67 22.42 10.34
C GLN A 774 -30.55 21.25 10.81
N SER A 775 -31.85 21.29 10.52
CA SER A 775 -32.79 20.24 10.92
C SER A 775 -32.47 18.86 10.35
N LEU A 776 -31.74 18.79 9.22
CA LEU A 776 -31.30 17.52 8.65
C LEU A 776 -30.21 16.83 9.48
N PHE A 777 -29.45 17.59 10.27
CA PHE A 777 -28.34 17.13 11.11
C PHE A 777 -28.75 16.90 12.57
N ASP A 778 -29.84 17.52 13.03
CA ASP A 778 -30.18 17.58 14.45
C ASP A 778 -30.33 16.20 15.07
N THR A 779 -31.01 15.26 14.42
CA THR A 779 -31.18 13.89 14.94
C THR A 779 -29.83 13.19 15.21
N GLN A 780 -28.87 13.37 14.30
CA GLN A 780 -27.57 12.73 14.32
C GLN A 780 -26.69 13.41 15.37
N ILE A 781 -26.74 14.74 15.47
CA ILE A 781 -26.02 15.52 16.48
C ILE A 781 -26.52 15.16 17.88
N GLU A 782 -27.84 15.08 18.10
CA GLU A 782 -28.39 14.68 19.40
C GLU A 782 -28.01 13.24 19.76
N GLY A 783 -28.01 12.33 18.78
CA GLY A 783 -27.48 10.98 18.96
C GLY A 783 -26.01 10.99 19.37
N LEU A 784 -25.14 11.73 18.68
CA LEU A 784 -23.72 11.84 19.01
C LEU A 784 -23.51 12.41 20.43
N LYS A 785 -24.24 13.47 20.79
CA LYS A 785 -24.19 14.05 22.14
C LYS A 785 -24.59 13.05 23.22
N LYS A 786 -25.65 12.28 22.97
CA LYS A 786 -26.12 11.23 23.90
C LYS A 786 -25.05 10.16 24.11
N GLU A 787 -24.39 9.72 23.04
CA GLU A 787 -23.37 8.68 23.10
C GLU A 787 -22.08 9.16 23.77
N ILE A 788 -21.64 10.39 23.48
CA ILE A 788 -20.52 11.03 24.19
C ILE A 788 -20.85 11.17 25.68
N LYS A 789 -22.05 11.67 26.01
CA LYS A 789 -22.52 11.79 27.40
C LYS A 789 -22.46 10.44 28.11
N ALA A 790 -22.98 9.37 27.49
CA ALA A 790 -22.98 8.05 28.10
C ALA A 790 -21.57 7.53 28.42
N GLN A 791 -20.56 7.82 27.58
CA GLN A 791 -19.17 7.45 27.86
C GLN A 791 -18.58 8.25 29.03
N LEU A 792 -18.92 9.54 29.12
CA LEU A 792 -18.45 10.41 30.21
C LEU A 792 -19.11 10.08 31.55
N ASP A 793 -20.42 9.80 31.56
CA ASP A 793 -21.14 9.38 32.76
C ASP A 793 -20.61 8.02 33.26
N TRP A 794 -20.34 7.08 32.34
CA TRP A 794 -19.81 5.76 32.69
C TRP A 794 -18.48 5.85 33.46
N LEU A 795 -17.60 6.80 33.12
CA LEU A 795 -16.36 7.05 33.88
C LEU A 795 -16.66 7.44 35.33
N SER A 796 -17.61 8.35 35.54
CA SER A 796 -18.02 8.80 36.87
C SER A 796 -18.66 7.66 37.67
N GLU A 797 -19.56 6.89 37.05
CA GLU A 797 -20.29 5.79 37.68
C GLU A 797 -19.39 4.62 38.08
N ASN A 798 -18.31 4.38 37.34
CA ASN A 798 -17.33 3.32 37.62
C ASN A 798 -16.12 3.82 38.44
N GLY A 799 -16.19 5.04 38.99
CA GLY A 799 -15.20 5.57 39.92
C GLY A 799 -13.84 5.89 39.29
N HIS A 800 -13.79 6.16 37.99
CA HIS A 800 -12.55 6.56 37.32
C HIS A 800 -12.24 8.03 37.62
N PRO A 801 -11.08 8.34 38.23
CA PRO A 801 -10.71 9.71 38.61
C PRO A 801 -10.16 10.53 37.43
N ASP A 802 -9.90 9.90 36.29
CA ASP A 802 -9.15 10.50 35.19
C ASP A 802 -10.00 11.43 34.33
N LEU A 803 -9.31 12.40 33.70
CA LEU A 803 -9.95 13.41 32.85
C LEU A 803 -9.78 13.09 31.37
N VAL A 804 -10.86 13.25 30.61
CA VAL A 804 -10.88 13.29 29.15
C VAL A 804 -10.48 14.68 28.71
N GLU A 805 -9.25 14.80 28.19
CA GLU A 805 -8.70 16.06 27.70
C GLU A 805 -9.23 16.40 26.30
N PHE A 806 -9.42 15.37 25.46
CA PHE A 806 -9.77 15.54 24.06
C PHE A 806 -10.92 14.62 23.65
N VAL A 807 -11.86 15.18 22.90
CA VAL A 807 -12.82 14.43 22.08
C VAL A 807 -12.38 14.57 20.62
N VAL A 808 -11.93 13.48 20.02
CA VAL A 808 -11.30 13.48 18.70
C VAL A 808 -12.27 12.94 17.66
N LEU A 809 -12.72 13.80 16.76
CA LEU A 809 -13.66 13.42 15.70
C LEU A 809 -12.91 12.92 14.46
N SER A 810 -13.44 11.85 13.87
CA SER A 810 -13.00 11.33 12.57
C SER A 810 -14.18 10.81 11.74
N GLY A 811 -13.89 10.30 10.55
CA GLY A 811 -14.91 9.80 9.63
C GLY A 811 -15.54 10.90 8.78
N GLY A 812 -16.44 10.50 7.86
CA GLY A 812 -17.08 11.44 6.93
C GLY A 812 -17.99 12.44 7.64
N LEU A 813 -18.82 12.00 8.58
CA LEU A 813 -19.67 12.87 9.38
C LEU A 813 -18.84 13.66 10.40
N GLY A 814 -17.85 13.03 11.04
CA GLY A 814 -17.00 13.69 12.03
C GLY A 814 -16.07 14.75 11.43
N SER A 815 -15.87 14.77 10.11
CA SER A 815 -15.19 15.86 9.40
C SER A 815 -16.00 17.16 9.28
N SER A 816 -17.30 17.15 9.63
CA SER A 816 -18.16 18.33 9.55
C SER A 816 -17.81 19.36 10.62
N CYS A 817 -17.52 20.59 10.19
CA CYS A 817 -17.33 21.73 11.11
C CYS A 817 -18.58 21.98 11.96
N TYR A 818 -19.77 21.85 11.36
CA TYR A 818 -21.03 22.01 12.10
C TYR A 818 -21.16 20.98 13.23
N VAL A 819 -20.87 19.70 12.96
CA VAL A 819 -20.93 18.64 13.99
C VAL A 819 -19.93 18.92 15.11
N ARG A 820 -18.67 19.27 14.77
CA ARG A 820 -17.65 19.64 15.75
C ARG A 820 -18.13 20.77 16.67
N ASP A 821 -18.62 21.86 16.10
CA ASP A 821 -19.01 23.06 16.84
C ASP A 821 -20.20 22.78 17.76
N ARG A 822 -21.15 21.98 17.30
CA ARG A 822 -22.33 21.59 18.10
C ARG A 822 -21.97 20.66 19.26
N ILE A 823 -20.98 19.77 19.09
CA ILE A 823 -20.46 18.95 20.19
C ILE A 823 -19.64 19.82 21.16
N GLN A 824 -18.77 20.71 20.66
CA GLN A 824 -17.99 21.62 21.50
C GLN A 824 -18.89 22.52 22.35
N GLN A 825 -19.92 23.10 21.74
CA GLN A 825 -20.92 23.92 22.43
C GLN A 825 -21.65 23.12 23.51
N HIS A 826 -21.98 21.86 23.25
CA HIS A 826 -22.63 20.97 24.23
C HIS A 826 -21.73 20.74 25.44
N LEU A 827 -20.47 20.36 25.24
CA LEU A 827 -19.52 20.12 26.33
C LEU A 827 -19.25 21.40 27.16
N MET A 828 -19.28 22.58 26.52
CA MET A 828 -19.15 23.86 27.23
C MET A 828 -20.40 24.25 28.02
N SER A 829 -21.59 23.92 27.51
CA SER A 829 -22.88 24.27 28.15
C SER A 829 -23.23 23.30 29.28
N PHE A 830 -22.77 22.05 29.18
CA PHE A 830 -23.02 20.98 30.14
C PHE A 830 -21.67 20.36 30.57
N PRO A 831 -20.96 20.96 31.53
CA PRO A 831 -19.67 20.45 31.98
C PRO A 831 -19.83 19.11 32.71
N TYR A 832 -18.96 18.15 32.40
CA TYR A 832 -18.92 16.83 33.03
C TYR A 832 -17.74 16.74 34.02
N PRO A 833 -17.86 16.01 35.14
CA PRO A 833 -16.77 15.85 36.12
C PRO A 833 -15.48 15.32 35.49
N ASN A 834 -15.59 14.32 34.61
CA ASN A 834 -14.46 13.73 33.90
C ASN A 834 -14.06 14.48 32.61
N ALA A 835 -14.74 15.57 32.24
CA ALA A 835 -14.43 16.32 31.02
C ALA A 835 -14.70 17.85 31.17
N PRO A 836 -14.23 18.51 32.25
CA PRO A 836 -14.63 19.89 32.55
C PRO A 836 -14.06 20.91 31.55
N ARG A 837 -12.99 20.53 30.83
CA ARG A 837 -12.28 21.38 29.87
C ARG A 837 -11.97 20.65 28.56
N ALA A 838 -12.75 19.60 28.25
CA ALA A 838 -12.50 18.80 27.06
C ALA A 838 -12.60 19.64 25.78
N VAL A 839 -11.60 19.49 24.91
CA VAL A 839 -11.55 20.16 23.62
C VAL A 839 -11.92 19.18 22.51
N VAL A 840 -12.84 19.59 21.64
CA VAL A 840 -13.24 18.81 20.47
C VAL A 840 -12.32 19.16 19.31
N ILE A 841 -11.53 18.19 18.86
CA ILE A 841 -10.58 18.36 17.76
C ILE A 841 -10.89 17.41 16.62
N LEU A 842 -10.48 17.78 15.41
CA LEU A 842 -10.55 16.91 14.24
C LEU A 842 -9.25 16.13 14.12
N CYS A 843 -9.35 14.82 13.87
CA CYS A 843 -8.17 14.02 13.54
C CYS A 843 -7.57 14.48 12.20
N GLN A 844 -6.26 14.31 12.02
CA GLN A 844 -5.61 14.59 10.72
C GLN A 844 -6.11 13.59 9.67
N ASP A 845 -6.55 14.09 8.52
CA ASP A 845 -7.16 13.29 7.45
C ASP A 845 -8.30 12.39 7.97
N PRO A 846 -9.39 12.97 8.52
CA PRO A 846 -10.38 12.26 9.33
C PRO A 846 -11.05 11.09 8.59
N GLN A 847 -11.16 11.15 7.27
CA GLN A 847 -11.74 10.08 6.47
C GLN A 847 -10.83 8.84 6.36
N LEU A 848 -9.51 8.98 6.54
CA LEU A 848 -8.52 7.91 6.29
C LEU A 848 -7.96 7.29 7.58
N VAL A 849 -8.46 7.69 8.75
CA VAL A 849 -7.91 7.27 10.05
C VAL A 849 -7.93 5.75 10.25
N VAL A 850 -8.91 5.05 9.67
CA VAL A 850 -9.04 3.60 9.83
C VAL A 850 -7.93 2.86 9.07
N VAL A 851 -7.73 3.16 7.78
CA VAL A 851 -6.66 2.53 6.98
C VAL A 851 -5.28 2.91 7.50
N ARG A 852 -5.09 4.17 7.91
CA ARG A 852 -3.83 4.60 8.53
C ARG A 852 -3.57 3.90 9.86
N GLY A 853 -4.58 3.75 10.70
CA GLY A 853 -4.45 3.13 12.02
C GLY A 853 -3.99 1.68 11.95
N LEU A 854 -4.54 0.93 10.99
CA LEU A 854 -4.11 -0.44 10.70
C LEU A 854 -2.62 -0.50 10.31
N LEU A 855 -2.20 0.34 9.36
CA LEU A 855 -0.80 0.35 8.90
C LEU A 855 0.17 0.84 9.97
N LEU A 856 -0.20 1.86 10.75
CA LEU A 856 0.64 2.44 11.80
C LEU A 856 0.79 1.49 13.00
N ASN A 857 -0.28 0.78 13.38
CA ASN A 857 -0.20 -0.26 14.40
C ASN A 857 0.72 -1.40 13.95
N GLN A 858 0.53 -1.87 12.71
CA GLN A 858 1.36 -2.94 12.16
C GLN A 858 2.82 -2.52 11.99
N GLN A 859 3.08 -1.28 11.54
CA GLN A 859 4.41 -0.71 11.45
C GLN A 859 5.14 -0.78 12.80
N GLN A 860 4.53 -0.26 13.86
CA GLN A 860 5.15 -0.27 15.18
C GLN A 860 5.40 -1.69 15.69
N ARG A 861 4.46 -2.62 15.45
CA ARG A 861 4.65 -4.04 15.79
C ARG A 861 5.83 -4.66 15.04
N THR A 862 6.04 -4.30 13.78
CA THR A 862 7.17 -4.78 12.99
C THR A 862 8.48 -4.15 13.44
N GLU A 863 8.52 -2.83 13.67
CA GLU A 863 9.73 -2.09 14.06
C GLU A 863 10.22 -2.46 15.46
N THR A 864 9.30 -2.61 16.42
CA THR A 864 9.63 -3.07 17.79
C THR A 864 9.68 -4.60 17.90
N GLY A 865 9.27 -5.27 16.83
CA GLY A 865 9.13 -6.71 16.72
C GLY A 865 8.02 -7.37 17.57
N TYR A 866 7.25 -6.61 18.38
CA TYR A 866 6.04 -7.13 19.03
C TYR A 866 5.08 -6.06 19.59
N LEU A 867 5.56 -4.86 19.96
CA LEU A 867 4.74 -3.85 20.66
C LEU A 867 3.74 -3.19 19.71
N SER A 868 2.46 -3.24 20.06
CA SER A 868 1.38 -2.52 19.40
C SER A 868 1.22 -1.12 19.99
N VAL A 869 0.62 -0.21 19.20
CA VAL A 869 0.19 1.10 19.71
C VAL A 869 -0.93 0.90 20.74
N LEU A 870 -1.88 0.01 20.44
CA LEU A 870 -2.88 -0.43 21.40
C LEU A 870 -2.32 -1.60 22.23
N ALA A 871 -1.80 -1.31 23.40
CA ALA A 871 -1.11 -2.25 24.27
C ALA A 871 -2.05 -3.33 24.82
N THR A 872 -3.25 -2.94 25.23
CA THR A 872 -4.24 -3.85 25.80
C THR A 872 -5.67 -3.48 25.39
N ARG A 873 -6.60 -4.42 25.57
CA ARG A 873 -8.00 -4.35 25.13
C ARG A 873 -8.93 -4.84 26.22
N VAL A 874 -10.15 -4.36 26.24
CA VAL A 874 -11.17 -4.87 27.18
C VAL A 874 -11.96 -6.00 26.53
N ALA A 875 -12.01 -7.16 27.19
CA ALA A 875 -12.78 -8.31 26.72
C ALA A 875 -14.29 -8.00 26.71
N ARG A 876 -14.95 -8.25 25.59
CA ARG A 876 -16.39 -7.95 25.41
C ARG A 876 -17.33 -9.05 25.90
N ALA A 877 -16.80 -10.25 26.13
CA ALA A 877 -17.54 -11.43 26.57
C ALA A 877 -16.62 -12.35 27.39
N SER A 878 -17.23 -13.24 28.16
CA SER A 878 -16.52 -14.28 28.88
C SER A 878 -16.33 -15.50 27.98
N TYR A 879 -15.13 -16.07 27.98
CA TYR A 879 -14.80 -17.28 27.21
C TYR A 879 -14.28 -18.37 28.12
N GLY A 880 -14.85 -19.56 27.99
CA GLY A 880 -14.52 -20.71 28.81
C GLY A 880 -14.24 -21.95 27.96
N ILE A 881 -13.61 -22.93 28.59
CA ILE A 881 -13.44 -24.27 28.02
C ILE A 881 -14.20 -25.26 28.90
N VAL A 882 -14.91 -26.18 28.25
CA VAL A 882 -15.61 -27.27 28.93
C VAL A 882 -14.59 -28.31 29.37
N VAL A 883 -14.60 -28.63 30.66
CA VAL A 883 -13.66 -29.52 31.32
C VAL A 883 -14.38 -30.52 32.22
N LYS A 884 -13.63 -31.55 32.63
CA LYS A 884 -14.01 -32.40 33.76
C LYS A 884 -13.34 -31.88 35.04
N GLN A 885 -14.07 -31.81 36.14
CA GLN A 885 -13.57 -31.39 37.45
C GLN A 885 -13.69 -32.53 38.47
N PRO A 886 -12.78 -32.63 39.47
CA PRO A 886 -12.92 -33.61 40.54
C PRO A 886 -14.26 -33.41 41.27
N TYR A 887 -15.06 -34.47 41.38
CA TYR A 887 -16.37 -34.39 41.99
C TYR A 887 -16.27 -34.01 43.48
N ARG A 888 -17.00 -32.96 43.83
CA ARG A 888 -17.20 -32.44 45.20
C ARG A 888 -18.68 -32.20 45.42
N PRO A 889 -19.33 -32.86 46.40
CA PRO A 889 -20.78 -32.72 46.63
C PRO A 889 -21.26 -31.29 46.83
N SER A 890 -20.44 -30.44 47.47
CA SER A 890 -20.78 -29.04 47.74
C SER A 890 -20.90 -28.17 46.49
N ASN A 891 -20.24 -28.54 45.39
CA ASN A 891 -20.09 -27.70 44.21
C ASN A 891 -20.74 -28.30 42.96
N HIS A 892 -21.17 -29.56 43.01
CA HIS A 892 -21.66 -30.31 41.85
C HIS A 892 -23.01 -30.98 42.16
N PHE A 893 -23.92 -30.21 42.75
CA PHE A 893 -25.29 -30.66 42.98
C PHE A 893 -26.01 -30.80 41.63
N ASP A 894 -26.67 -31.95 41.42
CA ASP A 894 -27.36 -32.29 40.16
C ASP A 894 -26.48 -32.23 38.90
N GLU A 895 -25.16 -32.34 39.03
CA GLU A 895 -24.25 -32.44 37.89
C GLU A 895 -24.09 -33.88 37.40
N GLU A 896 -23.67 -34.05 36.15
CA GLU A 896 -23.39 -35.37 35.60
C GLU A 896 -22.01 -35.88 36.07
N ILE A 897 -21.97 -37.10 36.62
CA ILE A 897 -20.79 -37.65 37.30
C ILE A 897 -20.35 -38.95 36.64
N VAL A 898 -19.07 -39.03 36.28
CA VAL A 898 -18.43 -40.24 35.76
C VAL A 898 -17.34 -40.74 36.71
N LYS A 899 -17.10 -42.05 36.73
CA LYS A 899 -15.98 -42.65 37.48
C LYS A 899 -14.69 -42.54 36.66
N ASP A 900 -13.56 -42.35 37.33
CA ASP A 900 -12.26 -42.36 36.64
C ASP A 900 -11.98 -43.76 36.05
N PRO A 901 -11.60 -43.87 34.76
CA PRO A 901 -11.35 -45.17 34.11
C PRO A 901 -10.18 -45.94 34.73
N PHE A 902 -9.24 -45.23 35.35
CA PHE A 902 -8.03 -45.80 35.92
C PHE A 902 -8.16 -45.91 37.44
N ASP A 903 -8.79 -44.96 38.14
CA ASP A 903 -8.93 -44.94 39.60
C ASP A 903 -10.39 -44.96 40.08
N SER A 904 -10.92 -46.15 40.36
CA SER A 904 -12.32 -46.31 40.78
C SER A 904 -12.74 -45.55 42.05
N LYS A 905 -11.78 -45.02 42.83
CA LYS A 905 -12.06 -44.16 43.99
C LYS A 905 -12.26 -42.68 43.61
N LYS A 906 -11.87 -42.28 42.42
CA LYS A 906 -12.03 -40.91 41.90
C LYS A 906 -13.28 -40.82 41.03
N ARG A 907 -14.01 -39.72 41.22
CA ARG A 907 -15.19 -39.34 40.45
C ARG A 907 -14.95 -37.95 39.86
N TRP A 908 -15.48 -37.74 38.66
CA TRP A 908 -15.37 -36.49 37.92
C TRP A 908 -16.76 -35.96 37.60
N ALA A 909 -17.01 -34.69 37.87
CA ALA A 909 -18.14 -33.96 37.27
C ALA A 909 -17.74 -33.56 35.84
N ILE A 910 -18.56 -33.89 34.87
CA ILE A 910 -18.34 -33.56 33.45
C ILE A 910 -19.17 -32.35 33.05
N ASN A 911 -18.91 -31.78 31.86
CA ASN A 911 -19.63 -30.59 31.35
C ASN A 911 -19.49 -29.34 32.23
N GLN A 912 -18.41 -29.25 33.01
CA GLN A 912 -18.11 -28.10 33.86
C GLN A 912 -17.38 -27.04 33.04
N ILE A 913 -17.57 -25.77 33.34
CA ILE A 913 -16.97 -24.66 32.60
C ILE A 913 -15.80 -24.10 33.40
N GLN A 914 -14.65 -24.02 32.75
CA GLN A 914 -13.51 -23.25 33.23
C GLN A 914 -13.41 -21.96 32.42
N TRP A 915 -13.79 -20.84 33.04
CA TRP A 915 -13.60 -19.51 32.45
C TRP A 915 -12.10 -19.20 32.36
N LEU A 916 -11.69 -18.73 31.18
CA LEU A 916 -10.31 -18.31 30.86
C LEU A 916 -10.21 -16.79 30.71
N ILE A 917 -11.27 -16.19 30.18
CA ILE A 917 -11.45 -14.76 29.99
C ILE A 917 -12.79 -14.41 30.60
N HIS A 918 -12.84 -13.35 31.38
CA HIS A 918 -14.07 -12.73 31.85
C HIS A 918 -14.35 -11.47 31.03
N LYS A 919 -15.62 -11.19 30.79
CA LYS A 919 -16.07 -9.90 30.28
C LYS A 919 -15.52 -8.78 31.16
N GLY A 920 -14.92 -7.76 30.55
CA GLY A 920 -14.25 -6.66 31.25
C GLY A 920 -12.76 -6.88 31.53
N ASP A 921 -12.22 -8.10 31.35
CA ASP A 921 -10.79 -8.35 31.56
C ASP A 921 -9.94 -7.51 30.59
N ASN A 922 -8.84 -6.96 31.11
CA ASN A 922 -7.85 -6.24 30.30
C ASN A 922 -6.87 -7.24 29.66
N ILE A 923 -7.03 -7.48 28.36
CA ILE A 923 -6.29 -8.48 27.59
C ILE A 923 -5.12 -7.83 26.87
N ASN A 924 -3.92 -8.35 27.14
CA ASN A 924 -2.72 -8.03 26.37
C ASN A 924 -2.59 -9.00 25.17
N PRO A 925 -2.73 -8.53 23.92
CA PRO A 925 -2.66 -9.39 22.73
C PRO A 925 -1.29 -10.08 22.54
N ASN A 926 -0.23 -9.53 23.14
CA ASN A 926 1.13 -10.07 23.08
C ASN A 926 1.42 -11.10 24.18
N SER A 927 0.49 -11.29 25.13
CA SER A 927 0.59 -12.30 26.18
C SER A 927 -0.53 -13.32 26.01
N PRO A 928 -0.28 -14.47 25.35
CA PRO A 928 -1.32 -15.48 25.18
C PRO A 928 -1.78 -16.01 26.53
N LEU A 929 -3.08 -16.19 26.69
CA LEU A 929 -3.64 -16.85 27.86
C LEU A 929 -3.35 -18.34 27.74
N VAL A 930 -2.47 -18.85 28.60
CA VAL A 930 -2.01 -20.24 28.56
C VAL A 930 -2.79 -21.07 29.57
N LYS A 931 -3.35 -22.20 29.13
CA LYS A 931 -3.92 -23.20 30.02
C LYS A 931 -3.37 -24.59 29.73
N THR A 932 -2.84 -25.23 30.76
CA THR A 932 -2.32 -26.60 30.68
C THR A 932 -3.42 -27.62 30.89
N PHE A 933 -3.50 -28.60 30.00
CA PHE A 933 -4.42 -29.73 30.03
C PHE A 933 -3.67 -31.04 30.23
N LYS A 934 -4.36 -32.04 30.82
CA LYS A 934 -3.84 -33.38 31.08
C LYS A 934 -4.75 -34.43 30.47
N VAL A 935 -4.22 -35.20 29.53
CA VAL A 935 -4.90 -36.37 28.95
C VAL A 935 -4.26 -37.64 29.52
N TYR A 936 -5.10 -38.56 29.99
CA TYR A 936 -4.67 -39.82 30.59
C TYR A 936 -4.90 -40.94 29.58
N LEU A 937 -3.83 -41.63 29.20
CA LEU A 937 -3.82 -42.64 28.15
C LEU A 937 -3.53 -44.01 28.75
N ALA A 938 -4.28 -45.03 28.33
CA ALA A 938 -3.96 -46.42 28.69
C ALA A 938 -2.65 -46.87 28.03
N GLU A 939 -2.03 -47.95 28.53
CA GLU A 939 -0.73 -48.41 28.02
C GLU A 939 -0.75 -48.76 26.52
N GLN A 940 -1.91 -49.14 25.99
CA GLN A 940 -2.12 -49.55 24.60
C GLN A 940 -2.78 -48.46 23.74
N ASP A 941 -3.09 -47.31 24.32
CA ASP A 941 -3.81 -46.25 23.61
C ASP A 941 -2.85 -45.43 22.76
N ILE A 942 -3.08 -45.46 21.45
CA ILE A 942 -2.29 -44.72 20.45
C ILE A 942 -3.02 -43.46 19.98
N THR A 943 -4.28 -43.27 20.38
CA THR A 943 -5.09 -42.11 19.96
C THR A 943 -4.63 -40.89 20.74
N ARG A 944 -4.09 -39.90 20.03
CA ARG A 944 -3.56 -38.66 20.62
C ARG A 944 -4.39 -37.44 20.21
N SER A 945 -5.69 -37.61 20.13
CA SER A 945 -6.62 -36.50 19.89
C SER A 945 -7.23 -36.01 21.21
N TRP A 946 -7.45 -34.70 21.28
CA TRP A 946 -8.23 -34.09 22.34
C TRP A 946 -9.17 -33.08 21.75
N ASP A 947 -10.45 -33.27 22.06
CA ASP A 947 -11.51 -32.36 21.66
C ASP A 947 -11.95 -31.55 22.88
N ALA A 948 -12.07 -30.24 22.70
CA ALA A 948 -12.63 -29.34 23.69
C ALA A 948 -13.68 -28.43 23.12
N ASP A 949 -14.75 -28.29 23.87
CA ASP A 949 -15.77 -27.29 23.59
C ASP A 949 -15.38 -25.97 24.24
N VAL A 950 -15.30 -24.94 23.41
CA VAL A 950 -15.18 -23.55 23.83
C VAL A 950 -16.59 -23.00 23.97
N VAL A 951 -16.83 -22.28 25.06
CA VAL A 951 -18.11 -21.64 25.34
C VAL A 951 -17.95 -20.14 25.50
N ILE A 952 -19.04 -19.42 25.25
CA ILE A 952 -19.15 -17.97 25.40
C ILE A 952 -20.33 -17.64 26.33
N SER A 953 -20.19 -16.60 27.14
CA SER A 953 -21.28 -16.00 27.92
C SER A 953 -21.17 -14.47 27.92
N GLN A 954 -22.33 -13.81 27.83
CA GLN A 954 -22.47 -12.35 27.93
C GLN A 954 -22.88 -11.89 29.33
N ASN A 955 -23.13 -12.82 30.25
CA ASN A 955 -23.51 -12.52 31.62
C ASN A 955 -22.38 -11.76 32.32
N GLU A 956 -22.78 -10.92 33.25
CA GLU A 956 -21.85 -10.32 34.20
C GLU A 956 -21.16 -11.39 35.03
N ILE A 957 -19.94 -11.09 35.50
CA ILE A 957 -19.05 -12.06 36.17
C ILE A 957 -19.75 -12.76 37.35
N SER A 958 -20.59 -12.03 38.09
CA SER A 958 -21.37 -12.55 39.21
C SER A 958 -22.44 -13.58 38.85
N PHE A 959 -22.82 -13.66 37.57
CA PHE A 959 -23.86 -14.54 37.03
C PHE A 959 -23.34 -15.53 35.99
N LEU A 960 -22.03 -15.77 35.97
CA LEU A 960 -21.44 -16.73 35.04
C LEU A 960 -21.81 -18.18 35.43
N PRO A 961 -22.30 -18.99 34.48
CA PRO A 961 -22.63 -20.36 34.76
C PRO A 961 -21.38 -21.21 35.02
N HIS A 962 -21.51 -22.20 35.89
CA HIS A 962 -20.44 -23.13 36.24
C HIS A 962 -20.45 -24.42 35.42
N SER A 963 -21.57 -24.74 34.77
CA SER A 963 -21.74 -25.94 33.93
C SER A 963 -22.65 -25.67 32.73
N LEU A 964 -22.63 -26.57 31.75
CA LEU A 964 -23.50 -26.50 30.57
C LEU A 964 -25.00 -26.71 30.89
N LYS A 965 -25.34 -27.19 32.09
CA LYS A 965 -26.75 -27.33 32.52
C LYS A 965 -27.39 -25.98 32.87
N GLN A 966 -26.58 -25.01 33.26
CA GLN A 966 -27.05 -23.70 33.68
C GLN A 966 -27.30 -22.81 32.45
N ALA A 967 -28.31 -21.95 32.52
CA ALA A 967 -28.62 -21.00 31.45
C ALA A 967 -27.54 -19.90 31.34
N GLY A 968 -27.50 -19.23 30.19
CA GLY A 968 -26.57 -18.10 29.96
C GLY A 968 -25.19 -18.50 29.43
N VAL A 969 -25.03 -19.73 28.92
CA VAL A 969 -23.82 -20.19 28.21
C VAL A 969 -24.19 -20.78 26.87
N THR A 970 -23.38 -20.47 25.85
CA THR A 970 -23.53 -21.05 24.52
C THR A 970 -22.22 -21.67 24.09
N LYS A 971 -22.28 -22.87 23.51
CA LYS A 971 -21.12 -23.49 22.86
C LYS A 971 -20.73 -22.65 21.64
N LEU A 972 -19.51 -22.14 21.60
CA LEU A 972 -18.99 -21.29 20.54
C LEU A 972 -18.36 -22.13 19.42
N CYS A 973 -17.44 -23.00 19.78
CA CYS A 973 -16.77 -23.88 18.83
C CYS A 973 -16.19 -25.11 19.53
N GLN A 974 -15.77 -26.09 18.75
CA GLN A 974 -15.00 -27.23 19.22
C GLN A 974 -13.60 -27.17 18.62
N ILE A 975 -12.61 -27.20 19.49
CA ILE A 975 -11.17 -27.30 19.20
C ILE A 975 -10.85 -28.78 19.10
N LYS A 976 -10.42 -29.26 17.93
CA LYS A 976 -9.84 -30.60 17.80
C LYS A 976 -8.32 -30.48 17.72
N SER A 977 -7.66 -31.03 18.73
CA SER A 977 -6.21 -31.07 18.85
C SER A 977 -5.72 -32.44 18.40
N ASN A 978 -4.85 -32.49 17.39
CA ASN A 978 -4.17 -33.71 16.98
C ASN A 978 -2.71 -33.65 17.45
N LEU A 979 -2.34 -34.53 18.39
CA LEU A 979 -0.97 -34.70 18.88
C LEU A 979 -0.28 -35.92 18.23
N GLU A 980 -0.72 -36.35 17.05
CA GLU A 980 0.01 -37.29 16.20
C GLU A 980 1.44 -36.79 15.96
N GLY A 981 2.43 -37.63 16.27
CA GLY A 981 3.86 -37.28 16.21
C GLY A 981 4.52 -37.08 17.58
N VAL A 982 3.76 -36.83 18.65
CA VAL A 982 4.30 -36.99 20.01
C VAL A 982 4.66 -38.46 20.20
N GLN A 983 5.84 -38.77 20.75
CA GLN A 983 6.27 -40.14 21.01
C GLN A 983 5.94 -40.58 22.44
N GLN A 984 5.85 -41.88 22.70
CA GLN A 984 5.42 -42.39 24.02
C GLN A 984 6.45 -42.11 25.13
N HIS A 985 7.73 -42.02 24.79
CA HIS A 985 8.79 -41.65 25.73
C HIS A 985 8.74 -40.18 26.18
N GLN A 986 8.02 -39.33 25.45
CA GLN A 986 7.79 -37.92 25.80
C GLN A 986 6.63 -37.75 26.80
N LEU A 987 5.91 -38.83 27.11
CA LEU A 987 4.77 -38.82 28.03
C LEU A 987 5.18 -39.19 29.46
N ILE A 988 4.43 -38.70 30.44
CA ILE A 988 4.70 -38.99 31.85
C ILE A 988 4.11 -40.37 32.18
N LEU A 989 4.96 -41.38 32.34
CA LEU A 989 4.54 -42.72 32.77
C LEU A 989 4.22 -42.74 34.28
N ARG A 990 3.02 -43.20 34.63
CA ARG A 990 2.63 -43.50 36.02
C ARG A 990 2.33 -44.98 36.19
N LYS A 991 2.79 -45.53 37.32
CA LYS A 991 2.61 -46.93 37.70
C LYS A 991 1.84 -46.96 39.02
N LYS A 992 0.65 -47.59 39.05
CA LYS A 992 -0.07 -47.81 40.31
C LYS A 992 0.20 -49.23 40.80
N ARG A 993 0.72 -49.33 42.03
CA ARG A 993 0.96 -50.63 42.67
C ARG A 993 -0.37 -51.34 42.90
N GLY A 994 -0.39 -52.63 42.56
CA GLY A 994 -1.51 -53.51 42.84
C GLY A 994 -1.65 -53.80 44.33
N THR A 995 -2.83 -54.27 44.72
CA THR A 995 -3.07 -54.87 46.04
C THR A 995 -2.93 -56.40 45.94
N CYS A 996 -2.92 -57.12 47.06
CA CYS A 996 -2.85 -58.59 47.10
C CYS A 996 -3.88 -59.30 46.18
N PHE A 997 -5.02 -58.66 45.89
CA PHE A 997 -6.08 -59.20 45.03
C PHE A 997 -6.26 -58.50 43.67
N ARG A 998 -5.41 -57.51 43.31
CA ARG A 998 -5.52 -56.78 42.02
C ARG A 998 -4.16 -56.46 41.45
N ARG A 999 -3.95 -56.85 40.18
CA ARG A 999 -2.71 -56.53 39.43
C ARG A 999 -2.56 -55.02 39.29
N GLY A 1000 -1.35 -54.51 39.48
CA GLY A 1000 -1.04 -53.10 39.23
C GLY A 1000 -1.18 -52.76 37.74
N TYR A 1001 -1.40 -51.50 37.43
CA TYR A 1001 -1.57 -51.03 36.06
C TYR A 1001 -0.69 -49.81 35.77
N ARG A 1002 -0.43 -49.57 34.50
CA ARG A 1002 0.37 -48.45 33.98
C ARG A 1002 -0.52 -47.58 33.11
N PHE A 1003 -0.28 -46.28 33.16
CA PHE A 1003 -0.93 -45.30 32.30
C PHE A 1003 0.02 -44.15 32.03
N TYR A 1004 -0.21 -43.45 30.93
CA TYR A 1004 0.58 -42.29 30.53
C TYR A 1004 -0.23 -41.01 30.73
N ILE A 1005 0.45 -39.90 31.01
CA ILE A 1005 -0.14 -38.58 31.06
C ILE A 1005 0.52 -37.73 29.97
N CYS A 1006 -0.29 -37.20 29.06
CA CYS A 1006 0.09 -36.18 28.11
C CYS A 1006 -0.28 -34.81 28.67
N GLU A 1007 0.73 -33.98 28.93
CA GLU A 1007 0.58 -32.59 29.35
C GLU A 1007 0.85 -31.67 28.17
N PHE A 1008 -0.10 -30.80 27.85
CA PHE A 1008 0.01 -29.82 26.77
C PHE A 1008 -0.68 -28.52 27.15
N ASP A 1009 -0.25 -27.44 26.52
CA ASP A 1009 -0.79 -26.10 26.71
C ASP A 1009 -1.69 -25.73 25.53
N VAL A 1010 -2.88 -25.23 25.84
CA VAL A 1010 -3.69 -24.47 24.88
C VAL A 1010 -3.48 -23.00 25.17
N ARG A 1011 -3.04 -22.26 24.16
CA ARG A 1011 -2.87 -20.82 24.21
C ARG A 1011 -4.04 -20.17 23.49
N VAL A 1012 -4.79 -19.33 24.20
CA VAL A 1012 -5.87 -18.52 23.65
C VAL A 1012 -5.30 -17.13 23.36
N ILE A 1013 -5.42 -16.72 22.11
CA ILE A 1013 -5.03 -15.40 21.62
C ILE A 1013 -6.31 -14.67 21.21
N VAL A 1014 -6.67 -13.66 21.98
CA VAL A 1014 -7.83 -12.81 21.71
C VAL A 1014 -7.39 -11.70 20.76
N GLY A 1015 -7.92 -11.74 19.54
CA GLY A 1015 -7.86 -10.65 18.60
C GLY A 1015 -9.05 -9.70 18.73
N PRO A 1016 -9.00 -8.54 18.05
CA PRO A 1016 -10.09 -7.55 17.97
C PRO A 1016 -11.46 -8.17 17.63
N ALA A 1017 -11.43 -9.12 16.70
CA ALA A 1017 -12.60 -9.74 16.08
C ALA A 1017 -12.35 -11.24 15.84
N ASP A 1018 -11.38 -11.82 16.54
CA ASP A 1018 -10.96 -13.21 16.31
C ASP A 1018 -10.53 -13.88 17.61
N LEU A 1019 -10.73 -15.19 17.68
CA LEU A 1019 -10.20 -16.04 18.74
C LEU A 1019 -9.33 -17.09 18.09
N ARG A 1020 -8.02 -17.00 18.34
CA ARG A 1020 -7.05 -17.97 17.84
C ARG A 1020 -6.62 -18.88 18.97
N PHE A 1021 -6.54 -20.17 18.67
CA PHE A 1021 -6.10 -21.20 19.59
C PHE A 1021 -4.82 -21.83 19.06
N GLU A 1022 -3.82 -21.96 19.92
CA GLU A 1022 -2.58 -22.65 19.60
C GLU A 1022 -2.36 -23.80 20.57
N LEU A 1023 -1.91 -24.94 20.03
CA LEU A 1023 -1.54 -26.11 20.81
C LEU A 1023 -0.02 -26.15 20.98
N TRP A 1024 0.45 -26.28 22.21
CA TRP A 1024 1.86 -26.31 22.55
C TRP A 1024 2.17 -27.55 23.38
N PHE A 1025 3.23 -28.26 23.01
CA PHE A 1025 3.72 -29.43 23.75
C PHE A 1025 5.22 -29.25 23.97
N ASP A 1026 5.66 -29.43 25.22
CA ASP A 1026 7.08 -29.29 25.63
C ASP A 1026 7.74 -27.99 25.13
N GLY A 1027 7.02 -26.86 25.26
CA GLY A 1027 7.50 -25.54 24.83
C GLY A 1027 7.59 -25.34 23.32
N GLN A 1028 7.14 -26.29 22.50
CA GLN A 1028 7.07 -26.19 21.04
C GLN A 1028 5.62 -26.08 20.56
N LYS A 1029 5.37 -25.21 19.58
CA LYS A 1029 4.07 -25.09 18.93
C LYS A 1029 3.84 -26.32 18.07
N PHE A 1030 2.81 -27.09 18.39
CA PHE A 1030 2.47 -28.32 17.67
C PHE A 1030 1.67 -28.07 16.38
N SER A 1031 1.79 -26.87 15.80
CA SER A 1031 1.19 -26.47 14.52
C SER A 1031 2.15 -26.57 13.33
N GLY A 1032 3.26 -27.30 13.47
CA GLY A 1032 4.34 -27.39 12.48
C GLY A 1032 4.04 -28.27 11.26
N ASN A 1033 2.97 -29.06 11.29
CA ASN A 1033 2.59 -29.96 10.18
C ASN A 1033 1.21 -29.56 9.60
N ASN A 1034 1.15 -28.46 8.83
CA ASN A 1034 0.11 -28.12 7.85
C ASN A 1034 -1.39 -28.34 8.15
N ARG A 1035 -1.80 -28.50 9.40
CA ARG A 1035 -3.21 -28.39 9.80
C ARG A 1035 -3.29 -27.58 11.09
N PRO A 1036 -3.92 -26.39 11.08
CA PRO A 1036 -4.28 -25.74 12.33
C PRO A 1036 -5.16 -26.68 13.16
N ILE A 1037 -5.25 -26.45 14.47
CA ILE A 1037 -6.35 -26.98 15.29
C ILE A 1037 -7.62 -26.80 14.47
N SER A 1038 -8.30 -27.89 14.11
CA SER A 1038 -9.54 -27.73 13.35
C SER A 1038 -10.59 -27.21 14.32
N VAL A 1039 -11.06 -25.99 14.07
CA VAL A 1039 -12.14 -25.38 14.83
C VAL A 1039 -13.44 -25.61 14.08
N SER A 1040 -14.37 -26.36 14.66
CA SER A 1040 -15.74 -26.45 14.16
C SER A 1040 -16.63 -25.53 14.96
N TRP A 1041 -17.14 -24.48 14.32
CA TRP A 1041 -17.99 -23.48 14.93
C TRP A 1041 -19.42 -23.99 15.11
N ASN A 1042 -20.07 -23.58 16.20
CA ASN A 1042 -21.48 -23.89 16.48
C ASN A 1042 -22.36 -22.70 16.06
N GLU A 1043 -23.46 -22.95 15.35
CA GLU A 1043 -24.32 -21.89 14.80
C GLU A 1043 -24.89 -20.97 15.89
N ALA A 1044 -25.45 -21.53 16.96
CA ALA A 1044 -26.00 -20.74 18.05
C ALA A 1044 -24.92 -19.89 18.75
N GLY A 1045 -23.71 -20.45 18.92
CA GLY A 1045 -22.57 -19.73 19.50
C GLY A 1045 -22.08 -18.58 18.64
N LEU A 1046 -22.14 -18.72 17.31
CA LEU A 1046 -21.78 -17.66 16.38
C LEU A 1046 -22.76 -16.48 16.39
N GLU A 1047 -24.00 -16.73 16.81
CA GLU A 1047 -25.06 -15.72 16.92
C GLU A 1047 -25.00 -14.90 18.21
N VAL A 1048 -24.25 -15.35 19.21
CA VAL A 1048 -24.07 -14.60 20.47
C VAL A 1048 -23.25 -13.32 20.22
N GLY A 1049 -23.81 -12.16 20.57
CA GLY A 1049 -23.17 -10.84 20.52
C GLY A 1049 -23.21 -10.14 21.87
N ALA A 1050 -22.40 -9.09 22.05
CA ALA A 1050 -22.57 -8.16 23.17
C ALA A 1050 -23.72 -7.20 22.81
N ASP A 1051 -24.76 -7.17 23.61
CA ASP A 1051 -25.89 -6.25 23.48
C ASP A 1051 -25.52 -4.83 23.96
#